data_AF-A0A7I6GXQ8-F1
#
_entry.id   AF-A0A7I6GXQ8-F1
#
_cell.length_a   1.000
_cell.length_b   1.000
_cell.length_c   1.000
_cell.angle_alpha   90.00
_cell.angle_beta   90.00
_cell.angle_gamma   90.00
#
_symmetry.space_group_name_H-M   'P 1'
#
loop_
_entity.id
_entity.type
_entity.pdbx_description
1 polymer ?
#
loop_
_entity_poly.entity_id
_entity_poly.type
_entity_poly.pdbx_seq_one_letter_code
_entity_poly.pdbx_strand_id
1 'polypeptide(L)'
;MKTYFDSITKTLKDTKTKLEDISKEKTGGEKTPAVEGIAEVVKTVGEWLDGLIKAAEGGGKAADGGGSDKIGNVAAGGGAGANANKESVNGIAGAIKGIVEAAKKVEGVKFEPKAADADGNKKAGKLFGTAAAGAGAEDVKDAAAAVGAVSGEQILNAIVTAAGKDGQDGKAAGDAKNAIEAAIGAAGGDAADFGDGIKKKNDQIAAALVLRGVAKDGKFAGAADNKKAGKLFGTAAVGADAEDVKDAAAAVGAVSGEQILNAIVTAAGQDGQDGKAAGQAKNAIEAAIGAGGGDKIGNVAGAGGGAGANKESVNGIAGAIKGIVEAAKKVEGVKFEPTATADAAAADGNKKAGKLFGTAAGGGQAAAEDVKDAAAAVGAVSGEQILNAIVTAAGQAGQAGKKADEAKNAIEAAIGAAGGAAAEFGNDIKKKNDQIAAALVLRGVAKDGKFAGADNETEKVKAVVESAVVKVDDNGGKAADGGGSDKIGNVAAGAGGANADKESVNRIAGAIKGIVKAAKKVEGVKFEPTKAADADNKKAGKLFGNAGADAGDVKDAAAAVGAVSGEQILNAIVTAAGQDGQDGKAAGDAKNAIEAAIGAGAAADFGDGNDKIGKKNDQIAAALVLRGVAKSGKFAGANNETEKVKAVVESAVVKTFGEWLDGLIKAAEGGGKAADGGGDKIGNVDAAGGAGANANKESVNGIAGAIKGIVEAAKKVEGVKFEPTKAADADNKKAGKLFGNAAAGAEDVNKAAAAVGAVSGEQILNAIVTAAGQDGQDGKAAGDAKNAIEAAIGGAGAAADFGDGNDKIGKKNDQIAAALVLRGVAKSGKFAGANNETEKVKAVVESAVVKVDDNGGKAADGGGSDKIGNVDAAGAGAGANKESVNGIAGAIKGIVEAAKKVEGVKFEPKAAADAADGAGNKKAGKLFGTAAGADAGDVKDAAAAVGAVSGEQILNAIVTAAGKDGQDGQAAGQAKNAIEAAIGDGDAADFGNDIKKKNDQIAAALVLRGGC
;
A
#
# COMPACT_ATOMS: atom_id res chain seq x y z
N MET A 1 37.73 -11.29 -6.91
CA MET A 1 36.46 -10.59 -7.20
C MET A 1 35.28 -11.55 -7.35
N LYS A 2 35.34 -12.57 -8.22
CA LYS A 2 34.26 -13.57 -8.37
C LYS A 2 33.77 -14.15 -7.05
N THR A 3 34.66 -14.62 -6.19
CA THR A 3 34.32 -15.16 -4.85
C THR A 3 33.54 -14.18 -3.97
N TYR A 4 33.81 -12.89 -4.09
CA TYR A 4 33.10 -11.85 -3.36
C TYR A 4 31.65 -11.71 -3.85
N PHE A 5 31.44 -11.63 -5.17
CA PHE A 5 30.10 -11.63 -5.75
C PHE A 5 29.33 -12.93 -5.48
N ASP A 6 30.00 -14.08 -5.53
CA ASP A 6 29.41 -15.38 -5.21
C ASP A 6 28.96 -15.43 -3.73
N SER A 7 29.76 -14.88 -2.80
CA SER A 7 29.42 -14.81 -1.38
C SER A 7 28.22 -13.90 -1.10
N ILE A 8 28.16 -12.72 -1.75
CA ILE A 8 27.00 -11.82 -1.66
C ILE A 8 25.76 -12.50 -2.23
N THR A 9 25.88 -13.09 -3.43
CA THR A 9 24.79 -13.81 -4.09
C THR A 9 24.25 -14.92 -3.19
N LYS A 10 25.14 -15.70 -2.57
CA LYS A 10 24.75 -16.75 -1.62
C LYS A 10 24.00 -16.19 -0.43
N THR A 11 24.53 -15.14 0.19
CA THR A 11 23.91 -14.50 1.37
C THR A 11 22.52 -13.94 1.04
N LEU A 12 22.37 -13.28 -0.10
CA LEU A 12 21.08 -12.75 -0.56
C LEU A 12 20.08 -13.86 -0.88
N LYS A 13 20.51 -14.95 -1.52
CA LYS A 13 19.68 -16.13 -1.79
C LYS A 13 19.23 -16.80 -0.50
N ASP A 14 20.15 -17.04 0.43
CA ASP A 14 19.84 -17.62 1.74
C ASP A 14 18.85 -16.74 2.51
N THR A 15 18.98 -15.42 2.42
CA THR A 15 18.04 -14.45 3.03
C THR A 15 16.67 -14.50 2.36
N LYS A 16 16.62 -14.56 1.02
CA LYS A 16 15.38 -14.67 0.26
C LYS A 16 14.64 -15.97 0.58
N THR A 17 15.35 -17.09 0.58
CA THR A 17 14.76 -18.39 0.92
C THR A 17 14.20 -18.39 2.34
N LYS A 18 14.95 -17.85 3.31
CA LYS A 18 14.43 -17.70 4.69
C LYS A 18 13.19 -16.81 4.76
N LEU A 19 13.15 -15.72 4.01
CA LEU A 19 12.00 -14.82 3.94
C LEU A 19 10.76 -15.51 3.32
N GLU A 20 10.94 -16.26 2.24
CA GLU A 20 9.90 -17.06 1.60
C GLU A 20 9.41 -18.20 2.51
N ASP A 21 10.31 -18.82 3.27
CA ASP A 21 9.96 -19.90 4.20
C ASP A 21 9.20 -19.37 5.42
N ILE A 22 9.53 -18.18 5.93
CA ILE A 22 8.72 -17.47 6.94
C ILE A 22 7.28 -17.27 6.43
N SER A 23 7.12 -16.93 5.14
CA SER A 23 5.81 -16.82 4.50
C SER A 23 5.10 -18.16 4.27
N LYS A 24 5.75 -19.31 4.39
CA LYS A 24 5.10 -20.64 4.30
C LYS A 24 4.77 -21.19 5.68
N GLU A 25 5.65 -20.98 6.64
CA GLU A 25 5.54 -21.51 8.01
C GLU A 25 4.53 -20.72 8.85
N LYS A 26 4.33 -19.42 8.57
CA LYS A 26 3.33 -18.56 9.23
C LYS A 26 1.96 -18.50 8.56
N THR A 27 1.81 -19.04 7.34
CA THR A 27 0.57 -18.88 6.55
C THR A 27 -0.34 -20.10 6.51
N GLY A 28 0.11 -21.28 6.99
CA GLY A 28 -0.75 -22.37 7.47
C GLY A 28 -1.98 -22.77 6.62
N GLY A 29 -2.03 -22.44 5.33
CA GLY A 29 -3.19 -22.63 4.45
C GLY A 29 -4.36 -21.64 4.63
N GLU A 30 -4.33 -20.69 5.57
CA GLU A 30 -5.46 -19.80 5.84
C GLU A 30 -5.21 -18.36 5.35
N LYS A 31 -6.09 -17.86 4.47
CA LYS A 31 -5.99 -16.52 3.85
C LYS A 31 -6.72 -15.48 4.69
N THR A 32 -5.99 -14.75 5.53
CA THR A 32 -6.49 -13.55 6.23
C THR A 32 -5.87 -12.28 5.62
N PRO A 33 -6.48 -11.09 5.76
CA PRO A 33 -5.90 -9.83 5.24
C PRO A 33 -4.52 -9.48 5.84
N ALA A 34 -4.24 -9.90 7.07
CA ALA A 34 -2.93 -9.76 7.68
C ALA A 34 -1.90 -10.73 7.07
N VAL A 35 -2.32 -11.95 6.72
CA VAL A 35 -1.51 -12.92 5.97
C VAL A 35 -1.27 -12.45 4.53
N GLU A 36 -2.26 -11.83 3.89
CA GLU A 36 -2.11 -11.23 2.56
C GLU A 36 -1.19 -10.00 2.58
N GLY A 37 -1.29 -9.14 3.59
CA GLY A 37 -0.36 -8.02 3.78
C GLY A 37 1.07 -8.47 4.08
N ILE A 38 1.27 -9.51 4.90
CA ILE A 38 2.59 -10.12 5.12
C ILE A 38 3.11 -10.76 3.83
N ALA A 39 2.25 -11.44 3.06
CA ALA A 39 2.63 -12.02 1.78
C ALA A 39 3.00 -10.95 0.74
N GLU A 40 2.32 -9.81 0.73
CA GLU A 40 2.60 -8.68 -0.14
C GLU A 40 3.92 -7.97 0.23
N VAL A 41 4.19 -7.80 1.53
CA VAL A 41 5.48 -7.30 2.02
C VAL A 41 6.61 -8.28 1.71
N VAL A 42 6.42 -9.58 1.94
CA VAL A 42 7.40 -10.62 1.59
C VAL A 42 7.65 -10.65 0.09
N LYS A 43 6.60 -10.51 -0.72
CA LYS A 43 6.71 -10.44 -2.18
C LYS A 43 7.49 -9.20 -2.61
N THR A 44 7.18 -8.03 -2.06
CA THR A 44 7.87 -6.76 -2.38
C THR A 44 9.36 -6.83 -2.00
N VAL A 45 9.68 -7.34 -0.81
CA VAL A 45 11.07 -7.52 -0.37
C VAL A 45 11.77 -8.62 -1.17
N GLY A 46 11.06 -9.68 -1.55
CA GLY A 46 11.57 -10.74 -2.42
C GLY A 46 11.93 -10.25 -3.82
N GLU A 47 11.08 -9.41 -4.42
CA GLU A 47 11.33 -8.76 -5.72
C GLU A 47 12.53 -7.80 -5.66
N TRP A 48 12.70 -7.09 -4.54
CA TRP A 48 13.86 -6.26 -4.29
C TRP A 48 15.16 -7.09 -4.16
N LEU A 49 15.13 -8.17 -3.37
CA LEU A 49 16.25 -9.11 -3.25
C LEU A 49 16.60 -9.74 -4.59
N ASP A 50 15.63 -10.04 -5.45
CA ASP A 50 15.87 -10.54 -6.81
C ASP A 50 16.62 -9.53 -7.68
N GLY A 51 16.35 -8.24 -7.53
CA GLY A 51 17.11 -7.18 -8.18
C GLY A 51 18.59 -7.19 -7.78
N LEU A 52 18.87 -7.31 -6.47
CA LEU A 52 20.22 -7.37 -5.93
C LEU A 52 20.96 -8.66 -6.33
N ILE A 53 20.28 -9.80 -6.29
CA ILE A 53 20.82 -11.11 -6.69
C ILE A 53 21.22 -11.08 -8.17
N LYS A 54 20.33 -10.61 -9.06
CA LYS A 54 20.62 -10.54 -10.50
C LYS A 54 21.81 -9.65 -10.81
N ALA A 55 21.93 -8.52 -10.11
CA ALA A 55 23.07 -7.62 -10.27
C ALA A 55 24.38 -8.25 -9.78
N ALA A 56 24.37 -8.91 -8.61
CA ALA A 56 25.54 -9.61 -8.06
C ALA A 56 25.98 -10.81 -8.92
N GLU A 57 25.04 -11.60 -9.45
CA GLU A 57 25.33 -12.70 -10.37
C GLU A 57 25.97 -12.21 -11.68
N GLY A 58 25.50 -11.08 -12.21
CA GLY A 58 26.13 -10.42 -13.35
C GLY A 58 27.59 -10.07 -13.07
N GLY A 59 27.88 -9.55 -11.88
CA GLY A 59 29.25 -9.23 -11.45
C GLY A 59 30.13 -10.48 -11.28
N GLY A 60 29.57 -11.56 -10.73
CA GLY A 60 30.25 -12.85 -10.62
C GLY A 60 30.65 -13.42 -11.98
N LYS A 61 29.74 -13.38 -12.97
CA LYS A 61 30.00 -13.83 -14.36
C LYS A 61 31.02 -12.93 -15.06
N ALA A 62 30.92 -11.62 -14.91
CA ALA A 62 31.89 -10.68 -15.49
C ALA A 62 33.29 -10.82 -14.89
N ALA A 63 33.38 -11.25 -13.63
CA ALA A 63 34.63 -11.56 -12.94
C ALA A 63 35.13 -13.00 -13.20
N ASP A 64 34.38 -13.83 -13.94
CA ASP A 64 34.70 -15.23 -14.22
C ASP A 64 35.56 -15.35 -15.49
N GLY A 65 36.86 -15.13 -15.32
CA GLY A 65 37.79 -15.01 -16.44
C GLY A 65 38.71 -16.20 -16.68
N GLY A 66 38.79 -17.20 -15.81
CA GLY A 66 39.76 -18.30 -15.94
C GLY A 66 41.25 -17.88 -15.80
N GLY A 67 41.54 -16.61 -15.54
CA GLY A 67 42.89 -16.11 -15.25
C GLY A 67 43.16 -16.10 -13.75
N SER A 68 44.28 -16.70 -13.33
CA SER A 68 44.79 -16.69 -11.94
C SER A 68 45.61 -15.43 -11.62
N ASP A 69 45.49 -14.41 -12.46
CA ASP A 69 46.23 -13.16 -12.31
C ASP A 69 45.83 -12.45 -11.00
N LYS A 70 46.85 -12.00 -10.27
CA LYS A 70 46.65 -11.30 -9.01
C LYS A 70 46.01 -9.93 -9.27
N ILE A 71 45.21 -9.46 -8.32
CA ILE A 71 44.72 -8.08 -8.34
C ILE A 71 45.92 -7.13 -8.44
N GLY A 72 45.84 -6.20 -9.39
CA GLY A 72 46.92 -5.29 -9.69
C GLY A 72 48.18 -5.96 -10.24
N ASN A 73 47.98 -6.92 -11.15
CA ASN A 73 49.05 -7.53 -11.93
C ASN A 73 49.86 -6.45 -12.66
N VAL A 74 51.19 -6.49 -12.55
CA VAL A 74 52.09 -5.53 -13.18
C VAL A 74 53.08 -6.26 -14.08
N ALA A 75 53.32 -5.73 -15.27
CA ALA A 75 54.32 -6.24 -16.18
C ALA A 75 55.74 -6.13 -15.60
N ALA A 76 56.57 -7.16 -15.83
CA ALA A 76 57.93 -7.21 -15.28
C ALA A 76 58.92 -6.35 -16.11
N GLY A 77 59.94 -5.79 -15.43
CA GLY A 77 61.15 -5.24 -16.06
C GLY A 77 60.92 -4.11 -17.07
N GLY A 78 60.03 -3.15 -16.78
CA GLY A 78 59.68 -2.09 -17.72
C GLY A 78 58.74 -2.50 -18.84
N GLY A 79 58.17 -3.71 -18.77
CA GLY A 79 57.25 -4.24 -19.76
C GLY A 79 55.93 -3.47 -19.86
N ALA A 80 55.32 -3.55 -21.03
CA ALA A 80 54.01 -3.00 -21.32
C ALA A 80 52.91 -3.66 -20.47
N GLY A 81 51.89 -2.89 -20.09
CA GLY A 81 50.65 -3.45 -19.54
C GLY A 81 49.84 -4.20 -20.62
N ALA A 82 48.68 -4.72 -20.24
CA ALA A 82 47.75 -5.36 -21.16
C ALA A 82 46.35 -4.80 -20.99
N ASN A 83 45.64 -4.62 -22.11
CA ASN A 83 44.23 -4.21 -22.08
C ASN A 83 43.43 -5.16 -21.18
N ALA A 84 42.57 -4.59 -20.34
CA ALA A 84 41.58 -5.41 -19.66
C ALA A 84 40.51 -5.86 -20.65
N ASN A 85 39.96 -7.05 -20.43
CA ASN A 85 38.85 -7.56 -21.21
C ASN A 85 37.64 -6.62 -21.06
N LYS A 86 37.13 -6.14 -22.19
CA LYS A 86 36.03 -5.17 -22.27
C LYS A 86 34.77 -5.69 -21.57
N GLU A 87 34.38 -6.93 -21.84
CA GLU A 87 33.18 -7.54 -21.27
C GLU A 87 33.29 -7.66 -19.75
N SER A 88 34.48 -7.97 -19.23
CA SER A 88 34.76 -8.06 -17.80
C SER A 88 34.69 -6.70 -17.11
N VAL A 89 35.34 -5.66 -17.67
CA VAL A 89 35.28 -4.30 -17.10
C VAL A 89 33.85 -3.76 -17.11
N ASN A 90 33.17 -3.84 -18.26
CA ASN A 90 31.80 -3.33 -18.41
C ASN A 90 30.82 -4.12 -17.54
N GLY A 91 30.98 -5.44 -17.47
CA GLY A 91 30.13 -6.30 -16.65
C GLY A 91 30.30 -6.06 -15.15
N ILE A 92 31.53 -5.86 -14.66
CA ILE A 92 31.78 -5.54 -13.24
C ILE A 92 31.24 -4.15 -12.90
N ALA A 93 31.46 -3.14 -13.75
CA ALA A 93 30.95 -1.79 -13.55
C ALA A 93 29.41 -1.76 -13.61
N GLY A 94 28.80 -2.50 -14.55
CA GLY A 94 27.36 -2.65 -14.69
C GLY A 94 26.71 -3.38 -13.51
N ALA A 95 27.37 -4.41 -12.98
CA ALA A 95 26.92 -5.11 -11.78
C ALA A 95 26.91 -4.19 -10.55
N ILE A 96 27.99 -3.41 -10.36
CA ILE A 96 28.07 -2.40 -9.30
C ILE A 96 26.95 -1.37 -9.43
N LYS A 97 26.73 -0.84 -10.64
CA LYS A 97 25.61 0.08 -10.93
C LYS A 97 24.26 -0.55 -10.62
N GLY A 98 24.03 -1.79 -11.04
CA GLY A 98 22.78 -2.52 -10.78
C GLY A 98 22.52 -2.73 -9.30
N ILE A 99 23.56 -3.04 -8.50
CA ILE A 99 23.44 -3.16 -7.05
C ILE A 99 23.06 -1.80 -6.43
N VAL A 100 23.72 -0.72 -6.85
CA VAL A 100 23.45 0.64 -6.35
C VAL A 100 22.04 1.13 -6.76
N GLU A 101 21.60 0.85 -7.99
CA GLU A 101 20.25 1.21 -8.45
C GLU A 101 19.16 0.38 -7.78
N ALA A 102 19.40 -0.92 -7.56
CA ALA A 102 18.49 -1.75 -6.77
C ALA A 102 18.40 -1.27 -5.32
N ALA A 103 19.51 -0.82 -4.73
CA ALA A 103 19.50 -0.21 -3.39
C ALA A 103 18.72 1.12 -3.36
N LYS A 104 18.84 1.97 -4.39
CA LYS A 104 18.10 3.25 -4.52
C LYS A 104 16.57 3.11 -4.64
N LYS A 105 16.06 1.92 -4.99
CA LYS A 105 14.60 1.66 -5.05
C LYS A 105 13.94 1.61 -3.67
N VAL A 106 14.72 1.58 -2.60
CA VAL A 106 14.23 1.66 -1.22
C VAL A 106 14.10 3.14 -0.83
N GLU A 107 12.90 3.54 -0.40
CA GLU A 107 12.63 4.90 0.08
C GLU A 107 13.60 5.30 1.19
N GLY A 108 14.30 6.43 1.02
CA GLY A 108 15.30 6.92 1.98
C GLY A 108 16.76 6.52 1.69
N VAL A 109 17.03 5.64 0.71
CA VAL A 109 18.40 5.32 0.30
C VAL A 109 18.95 6.41 -0.61
N LYS A 110 19.77 7.30 -0.04
CA LYS A 110 20.40 8.40 -0.75
C LYS A 110 21.87 8.11 -1.04
N PHE A 111 22.17 7.65 -2.26
CA PHE A 111 23.55 7.52 -2.76
C PHE A 111 23.93 8.77 -3.55
N GLU A 112 24.40 9.80 -2.83
CA GLU A 112 24.89 11.07 -3.39
C GLU A 112 26.29 11.44 -2.83
N PRO A 113 27.32 10.58 -2.99
CA PRO A 113 28.65 10.94 -2.55
C PRO A 113 29.20 12.10 -3.39
N LYS A 114 29.79 13.08 -2.70
CA LYS A 114 30.41 14.25 -3.32
C LYS A 114 31.60 13.83 -4.17
N ALA A 115 31.66 14.28 -5.43
CA ALA A 115 32.84 14.09 -6.27
C ALA A 115 34.08 14.66 -5.57
N ALA A 116 35.23 14.01 -5.70
CA ALA A 116 36.46 14.45 -5.06
C ALA A 116 36.91 15.83 -5.60
N ASP A 117 37.55 16.63 -4.74
CA ASP A 117 38.13 17.92 -5.14
C ASP A 117 39.26 17.75 -6.16
N ALA A 118 39.51 18.81 -6.94
CA ALA A 118 40.30 18.75 -8.17
C ALA A 118 41.84 18.78 -7.97
N ASP A 119 42.40 17.85 -7.20
CA ASP A 119 43.86 17.67 -7.08
C ASP A 119 44.32 16.42 -7.83
N GLY A 120 44.74 16.61 -9.08
CA GLY A 120 44.88 15.52 -10.05
C GLY A 120 46.22 14.78 -10.04
N ASN A 121 46.16 13.46 -9.90
CA ASN A 121 47.30 12.54 -10.02
C ASN A 121 47.44 11.95 -11.44
N LYS A 122 47.45 12.83 -12.43
CA LYS A 122 47.32 12.47 -13.85
C LYS A 122 48.38 11.48 -14.36
N LYS A 123 49.59 11.46 -13.77
CA LYS A 123 50.67 10.59 -14.27
C LYS A 123 50.39 9.10 -14.02
N ALA A 124 49.43 8.79 -13.14
CA ALA A 124 48.88 7.44 -12.97
C ALA A 124 48.39 6.83 -14.29
N GLY A 125 48.01 7.65 -15.29
CA GLY A 125 47.59 7.20 -16.61
C GLY A 125 48.64 6.35 -17.34
N LYS A 126 49.93 6.56 -17.05
CA LYS A 126 51.02 5.82 -17.68
C LYS A 126 51.03 4.34 -17.30
N LEU A 127 50.44 3.98 -16.16
CA LEU A 127 50.26 2.59 -15.74
C LEU A 127 49.31 1.80 -16.66
N PHE A 128 48.49 2.49 -17.46
CA PHE A 128 47.54 1.87 -18.38
C PHE A 128 48.12 1.65 -19.79
N GLY A 129 49.36 2.11 -20.04
CA GLY A 129 50.05 1.93 -21.31
C GLY A 129 50.25 0.47 -21.68
N THR A 130 50.11 0.16 -22.97
CA THR A 130 50.25 -1.20 -23.54
C THR A 130 51.32 -1.27 -24.64
N ALA A 131 52.00 -0.15 -24.93
CA ALA A 131 53.25 -0.08 -25.68
C ALA A 131 54.49 -0.20 -24.77
N ALA A 132 55.66 -0.48 -25.36
CA ALA A 132 56.90 -0.89 -24.66
C ALA A 132 57.62 0.19 -23.82
N ALA A 133 56.97 1.31 -23.48
CA ALA A 133 57.50 2.33 -22.57
C ALA A 133 56.83 2.20 -21.19
N GLY A 134 57.58 1.73 -20.20
CA GLY A 134 57.09 1.46 -18.85
C GLY A 134 56.82 2.71 -17.99
N ALA A 135 55.88 2.60 -17.04
CA ALA A 135 55.56 3.66 -16.08
C ALA A 135 56.65 3.81 -15.01
N GLY A 136 57.13 5.02 -14.73
CA GLY A 136 58.17 5.30 -13.74
C GLY A 136 57.68 5.25 -12.29
N ALA A 137 58.62 5.38 -11.33
CA ALA A 137 58.30 5.36 -9.90
C ALA A 137 57.34 6.49 -9.46
N GLU A 138 57.45 7.66 -10.09
CA GLU A 138 56.56 8.81 -9.84
C GLU A 138 55.13 8.54 -10.32
N ASP A 139 54.94 7.73 -11.36
CA ASP A 139 53.62 7.41 -11.89
C ASP A 139 52.85 6.46 -10.95
N VAL A 140 53.57 5.56 -10.27
CA VAL A 140 53.04 4.69 -9.20
C VAL A 140 52.68 5.51 -7.96
N LYS A 141 53.48 6.53 -7.64
CA LYS A 141 53.23 7.44 -6.51
C LYS A 141 51.95 8.27 -6.73
N ASP A 142 51.75 8.78 -7.94
CA ASP A 142 50.51 9.45 -8.33
C ASP A 142 49.31 8.49 -8.21
N ALA A 143 49.44 7.23 -8.64
CA ALA A 143 48.36 6.26 -8.49
C ALA A 143 48.01 5.97 -7.02
N ALA A 144 49.01 5.86 -6.14
CA ALA A 144 48.80 5.68 -4.71
C ALA A 144 48.12 6.91 -4.08
N ALA A 145 48.58 8.11 -4.43
CA ALA A 145 48.00 9.37 -3.96
C ALA A 145 46.56 9.55 -4.44
N ALA A 146 46.23 9.10 -5.65
CA ALA A 146 44.87 9.15 -6.18
C ALA A 146 43.92 8.28 -5.34
N VAL A 147 44.33 7.06 -5.02
CA VAL A 147 43.52 6.12 -4.22
C VAL A 147 43.43 6.57 -2.76
N GLY A 148 44.52 7.08 -2.18
CA GLY A 148 44.53 7.59 -0.79
C GLY A 148 43.75 8.89 -0.60
N ALA A 149 43.51 9.67 -1.67
CA ALA A 149 42.79 10.94 -1.61
C ALA A 149 41.26 10.81 -1.73
N VAL A 150 40.72 9.61 -1.91
CA VAL A 150 39.28 9.39 -2.14
C VAL A 150 38.71 8.28 -1.27
N SER A 151 37.43 8.42 -0.90
CA SER A 151 36.71 7.39 -0.16
C SER A 151 36.21 6.27 -1.08
N GLY A 152 35.87 5.12 -0.49
CA GLY A 152 35.27 4.00 -1.21
C GLY A 152 33.97 4.39 -1.92
N GLU A 153 33.15 5.26 -1.32
CA GLU A 153 31.90 5.76 -1.90
C GLU A 153 32.15 6.65 -3.13
N GLN A 154 33.22 7.44 -3.12
CA GLN A 154 33.62 8.27 -4.26
C GLN A 154 34.10 7.42 -5.43
N ILE A 155 34.88 6.38 -5.16
CA ILE A 155 35.29 5.38 -6.15
C ILE A 155 34.05 4.67 -6.72
N LEU A 156 33.14 4.22 -5.85
CA LEU A 156 31.91 3.54 -6.24
C LEU A 156 31.05 4.43 -7.14
N ASN A 157 30.89 5.70 -6.78
CA ASN A 157 30.12 6.66 -7.57
C ASN A 157 30.77 6.98 -8.91
N ALA A 158 32.10 7.06 -8.95
CA ALA A 158 32.85 7.21 -10.19
C ALA A 158 32.63 6.02 -11.14
N ILE A 159 32.60 4.79 -10.62
CA ILE A 159 32.28 3.57 -11.39
C ILE A 159 30.83 3.58 -11.87
N VAL A 160 29.86 3.87 -10.99
CA VAL A 160 28.42 3.94 -11.31
C VAL A 160 28.16 4.99 -12.39
N THR A 161 28.78 6.17 -12.25
CA THR A 161 28.66 7.26 -13.22
C THR A 161 29.27 6.89 -14.57
N ALA A 162 30.41 6.19 -14.58
CA ALA A 162 31.03 5.72 -15.83
C ALA A 162 30.16 4.66 -16.52
N ALA A 163 29.57 3.72 -15.77
CA ALA A 163 28.68 2.69 -16.30
C ALA A 163 27.37 3.25 -16.88
N GLY A 164 26.99 4.49 -16.53
CA GLY A 164 25.80 5.18 -17.05
C GLY A 164 26.04 6.10 -18.25
N LYS A 165 27.27 6.23 -18.76
CA LYS A 165 27.61 7.09 -19.90
C LYS A 165 27.87 6.30 -21.17
N ASP A 166 27.69 6.95 -22.31
CA ASP A 166 28.17 6.46 -23.61
C ASP A 166 29.70 6.48 -23.66
N GLY A 167 30.32 5.48 -24.32
CA GLY A 167 31.78 5.32 -24.38
C GLY A 167 32.29 4.25 -23.41
N GLN A 168 32.07 2.98 -23.76
CA GLN A 168 32.53 1.80 -23.02
C GLN A 168 33.58 0.99 -23.81
N ASP A 169 34.21 1.65 -24.78
CA ASP A 169 35.32 1.12 -25.57
C ASP A 169 36.64 1.61 -24.99
N GLY A 170 37.62 0.72 -24.90
CA GLY A 170 38.93 1.07 -24.36
C GLY A 170 39.62 2.19 -25.15
N LYS A 171 40.20 3.13 -24.42
CA LYS A 171 40.97 4.27 -24.95
C LYS A 171 42.32 4.36 -24.25
N ALA A 172 43.31 4.94 -24.91
CA ALA A 172 44.56 5.29 -24.26
C ALA A 172 44.29 6.31 -23.14
N ALA A 173 45.13 6.34 -22.10
CA ALA A 173 44.90 7.19 -20.92
C ALA A 173 44.74 8.69 -21.27
N GLY A 174 45.45 9.18 -22.28
CA GLY A 174 45.34 10.55 -22.77
C GLY A 174 43.99 10.89 -23.43
N ASP A 175 43.28 9.89 -23.96
CA ASP A 175 42.02 10.05 -24.69
C ASP A 175 40.78 9.61 -23.89
N ALA A 176 40.99 8.87 -22.80
CA ALA A 176 39.91 8.34 -21.97
C ALA A 176 39.10 9.46 -21.30
N LYS A 177 37.78 9.39 -21.45
CA LYS A 177 36.82 10.37 -20.91
C LYS A 177 36.18 9.90 -19.60
N ASN A 178 36.29 8.60 -19.29
CA ASN A 178 35.74 8.01 -18.08
C ASN A 178 36.60 6.83 -17.59
N ALA A 179 36.35 6.39 -16.35
CA ALA A 179 37.10 5.33 -15.70
C ALA A 179 37.07 3.98 -16.44
N ILE A 180 35.98 3.65 -17.15
CA ILE A 180 35.82 2.39 -17.89
C ILE A 180 36.72 2.38 -19.13
N GLU A 181 36.69 3.45 -19.94
CA GLU A 181 37.54 3.56 -21.14
C GLU A 181 39.03 3.45 -20.79
N ALA A 182 39.43 4.10 -19.69
CA ALA A 182 40.77 4.03 -19.14
C ALA A 182 41.13 2.62 -18.66
N ALA A 183 40.24 1.98 -17.89
CA ALA A 183 40.46 0.63 -17.38
C ALA A 183 40.61 -0.41 -18.49
N ILE A 184 39.82 -0.32 -19.57
CA ILE A 184 39.98 -1.23 -20.71
C ILE A 184 41.29 -0.93 -21.45
N GLY A 185 41.59 0.34 -21.70
CA GLY A 185 42.80 0.76 -22.41
C GLY A 185 42.73 0.55 -23.93
N ALA A 186 43.64 1.18 -24.68
CA ALA A 186 43.81 0.93 -26.12
C ALA A 186 44.98 -0.03 -26.36
N ALA A 187 44.87 -0.88 -27.37
CA ALA A 187 45.96 -1.79 -27.77
C ALA A 187 47.10 -0.99 -28.42
N GLY A 188 48.34 -1.23 -27.99
CA GLY A 188 49.49 -0.44 -28.43
C GLY A 188 49.46 1.02 -27.97
N GLY A 189 48.68 1.34 -26.93
CA GLY A 189 48.60 2.69 -26.39
C GLY A 189 49.87 3.08 -25.65
N ASP A 190 50.40 4.27 -25.94
CA ASP A 190 51.57 4.81 -25.28
C ASP A 190 51.32 5.08 -23.79
N ALA A 191 52.40 5.08 -23.00
CA ALA A 191 52.37 5.53 -21.62
C ALA A 191 52.17 7.06 -21.58
N ALA A 192 50.91 7.48 -21.42
CA ALA A 192 50.52 8.88 -21.36
C ALA A 192 49.90 9.23 -20.00
N ASP A 193 50.05 10.49 -19.58
CA ASP A 193 49.24 11.04 -18.50
C ASP A 193 47.75 10.95 -18.85
N PHE A 194 46.87 10.89 -17.86
CA PHE A 194 45.44 11.02 -18.09
C PHE A 194 45.10 12.35 -18.77
N GLY A 195 44.16 12.29 -19.73
CA GLY A 195 43.64 13.46 -20.44
C GLY A 195 42.59 14.26 -19.67
N ASP A 196 42.10 15.33 -20.27
CA ASP A 196 41.23 16.35 -19.63
C ASP A 196 39.94 15.79 -19.01
N GLY A 197 39.46 14.63 -19.47
CA GLY A 197 38.31 13.95 -18.89
C GLY A 197 38.53 13.41 -17.47
N ILE A 198 39.77 13.00 -17.14
CA ILE A 198 40.13 12.25 -15.92
C ILE A 198 41.22 12.95 -15.10
N LYS A 199 42.11 13.73 -15.72
CA LYS A 199 43.38 14.23 -15.13
C LYS A 199 43.27 15.00 -13.82
N LYS A 200 42.10 15.56 -13.49
CA LYS A 200 41.84 16.34 -12.27
C LYS A 200 40.94 15.62 -11.26
N LYS A 201 40.67 14.33 -11.46
CA LYS A 201 39.62 13.60 -10.74
C LYS A 201 40.20 12.32 -10.14
N ASN A 202 40.65 12.40 -8.88
CA ASN A 202 41.24 11.24 -8.20
C ASN A 202 40.25 10.08 -8.06
N ASP A 203 38.95 10.37 -7.96
CA ASP A 203 37.88 9.37 -7.92
C ASP A 203 37.77 8.60 -9.23
N GLN A 204 37.89 9.27 -10.38
CA GLN A 204 37.94 8.63 -11.71
C GLN A 204 39.24 7.85 -11.92
N ILE A 205 40.37 8.36 -11.44
CA ILE A 205 41.68 7.68 -11.51
C ILE A 205 41.64 6.40 -10.66
N ALA A 206 41.17 6.50 -9.42
CA ALA A 206 41.01 5.37 -8.51
C ALA A 206 40.01 4.35 -9.03
N ALA A 207 38.88 4.78 -9.60
CA ALA A 207 37.91 3.89 -10.26
C ALA A 207 38.53 3.14 -11.46
N ALA A 208 39.34 3.80 -12.28
CA ALA A 208 40.04 3.15 -13.40
C ALA A 208 41.06 2.11 -12.90
N LEU A 209 41.80 2.42 -11.84
CA LEU A 209 42.75 1.52 -11.19
C LEU A 209 42.04 0.29 -10.62
N VAL A 210 40.94 0.50 -9.90
CA VAL A 210 40.14 -0.59 -9.33
C VAL A 210 39.58 -1.48 -10.43
N LEU A 211 38.91 -0.91 -11.43
CA LEU A 211 38.32 -1.67 -12.54
C LEU A 211 39.37 -2.48 -13.31
N ARG A 212 40.53 -1.89 -13.64
CA ARG A 212 41.65 -2.60 -14.28
C ARG A 212 42.18 -3.72 -13.38
N GLY A 213 42.34 -3.45 -12.09
CA GLY A 213 42.93 -4.40 -11.14
C GLY A 213 42.06 -5.62 -10.86
N VAL A 214 40.73 -5.50 -10.98
CA VAL A 214 39.78 -6.60 -10.70
C VAL A 214 39.21 -7.27 -11.95
N ALA A 215 39.33 -6.65 -13.12
CA ALA A 215 38.85 -7.20 -14.38
C ALA A 215 39.80 -8.25 -14.97
N LYS A 216 39.24 -9.15 -15.77
CA LYS A 216 40.00 -10.15 -16.53
C LYS A 216 41.02 -9.47 -17.46
N ASP A 217 42.21 -10.05 -17.56
CA ASP A 217 43.34 -9.60 -18.39
C ASP A 217 43.90 -8.21 -18.03
N GLY A 218 43.36 -7.59 -16.98
CA GLY A 218 43.81 -6.30 -16.50
C GLY A 218 45.24 -6.36 -15.95
N LYS A 219 46.16 -5.72 -16.67
CA LYS A 219 47.57 -5.64 -16.28
C LYS A 219 48.09 -4.22 -16.45
N PHE A 220 48.79 -3.75 -15.44
CA PHE A 220 49.45 -2.44 -15.44
C PHE A 220 50.86 -2.53 -16.02
N ALA A 221 51.32 -1.45 -16.65
CA ALA A 221 52.69 -1.31 -17.12
C ALA A 221 53.67 -1.22 -15.95
N GLY A 222 54.86 -1.82 -16.12
CA GLY A 222 55.90 -1.83 -15.09
C GLY A 222 56.96 -0.73 -15.28
N ALA A 223 57.70 -0.39 -14.22
CA ALA A 223 58.85 0.51 -14.30
C ALA A 223 60.12 -0.24 -14.73
N ALA A 224 60.96 0.40 -15.56
CA ALA A 224 62.24 -0.14 -16.02
C ALA A 224 63.20 -0.47 -14.86
N ASP A 225 63.16 0.31 -13.76
CA ASP A 225 64.12 0.20 -12.64
C ASP A 225 63.50 -0.11 -11.27
N ASN A 226 62.27 -0.65 -11.19
CA ASN A 226 61.61 -0.75 -9.88
C ASN A 226 60.82 -2.03 -9.63
N LYS A 227 61.33 -2.86 -8.70
CA LYS A 227 60.57 -3.92 -8.01
C LYS A 227 59.38 -3.39 -7.17
N LYS A 228 59.12 -2.08 -7.17
CA LYS A 228 58.06 -1.41 -6.37
C LYS A 228 56.70 -1.28 -7.08
N ALA A 229 56.60 -1.32 -8.40
CA ALA A 229 55.30 -1.17 -9.09
C ALA A 229 54.32 -2.32 -8.75
N GLY A 230 54.84 -3.55 -8.61
CA GLY A 230 54.05 -4.71 -8.17
C GLY A 230 53.60 -4.69 -6.70
N LYS A 231 53.98 -3.67 -5.90
CA LYS A 231 53.62 -3.56 -4.48
C LYS A 231 52.38 -2.73 -4.20
N LEU A 232 51.88 -1.96 -5.18
CA LEU A 232 50.67 -1.17 -5.00
C LEU A 232 49.43 -2.06 -4.71
N PHE A 233 49.51 -3.35 -5.06
CA PHE A 233 48.39 -4.31 -4.95
C PHE A 233 48.78 -5.74 -4.49
N GLY A 234 50.04 -6.01 -4.13
CA GLY A 234 50.55 -7.37 -3.85
C GLY A 234 51.07 -7.60 -2.42
N THR A 235 50.66 -8.71 -1.79
CA THR A 235 51.17 -9.19 -0.49
C THR A 235 52.53 -9.89 -0.63
N ALA A 236 53.63 -9.15 -0.41
CA ALA A 236 54.85 -9.56 0.33
C ALA A 236 56.11 -8.70 0.02
N ALA A 237 56.69 -8.15 1.10
CA ALA A 237 58.12 -7.93 1.42
C ALA A 237 58.91 -6.69 0.89
N VAL A 238 59.20 -5.79 1.85
CA VAL A 238 60.35 -4.85 2.09
C VAL A 238 60.44 -3.50 1.35
N GLY A 239 60.09 -2.40 2.04
CA GLY A 239 60.68 -1.07 1.77
C GLY A 239 59.76 0.08 1.32
N ALA A 240 58.50 0.08 1.72
CA ALA A 240 57.68 1.29 1.88
C ALA A 240 56.97 1.11 3.24
N ASP A 241 56.86 2.15 4.05
CA ASP A 241 56.40 2.04 5.43
C ASP A 241 55.04 1.32 5.50
N ALA A 242 54.92 0.47 6.52
CA ALA A 242 53.89 -0.55 6.63
C ALA A 242 52.46 -0.01 6.72
N GLU A 243 52.29 1.31 6.90
CA GLU A 243 51.02 2.04 6.92
C GLU A 243 50.45 2.34 5.51
N ASP A 244 51.24 2.81 4.53
CA ASP A 244 50.71 3.25 3.22
C ASP A 244 50.19 2.10 2.34
N VAL A 245 50.83 0.92 2.46
CA VAL A 245 50.37 -0.32 1.80
C VAL A 245 49.17 -0.91 2.54
N LYS A 246 49.06 -0.66 3.85
CA LYS A 246 47.87 -0.98 4.64
C LYS A 246 46.71 -0.11 4.21
N ASP A 247 46.93 1.17 3.91
CA ASP A 247 45.88 2.11 3.50
C ASP A 247 45.45 1.93 2.04
N ALA A 248 46.35 1.55 1.12
CA ALA A 248 45.99 1.20 -0.26
C ALA A 248 45.35 -0.20 -0.39
N ALA A 249 45.86 -1.20 0.36
CA ALA A 249 45.22 -2.53 0.43
C ALA A 249 43.95 -2.51 1.28
N ALA A 250 43.85 -1.62 2.27
CA ALA A 250 42.59 -1.29 2.95
C ALA A 250 41.69 -0.50 2.04
N ALA A 251 42.11 0.43 1.17
CA ALA A 251 41.18 1.11 0.25
C ALA A 251 40.60 0.16 -0.83
N VAL A 252 41.39 -0.83 -1.29
CA VAL A 252 40.94 -1.85 -2.25
C VAL A 252 40.22 -3.03 -1.57
N GLY A 253 40.54 -3.34 -0.31
CA GLY A 253 39.86 -4.33 0.53
C GLY A 253 38.69 -3.77 1.36
N ALA A 254 38.58 -2.45 1.51
CA ALA A 254 37.52 -1.73 2.22
C ALA A 254 36.35 -1.37 1.32
N VAL A 255 36.39 -1.68 0.03
CA VAL A 255 35.17 -2.10 -0.69
C VAL A 255 34.74 -3.49 -0.16
N SER A 256 34.74 -3.63 1.17
CA SER A 256 34.25 -4.78 1.87
C SER A 256 32.74 -4.70 1.80
N GLY A 257 32.11 -5.85 1.63
CA GLY A 257 30.67 -5.98 1.78
C GLY A 257 30.20 -5.41 3.12
N GLU A 258 31.09 -5.18 4.08
CA GLU A 258 30.87 -4.57 5.38
C GLU A 258 30.72 -3.04 5.35
N GLN A 259 31.31 -2.30 4.40
CA GLN A 259 30.99 -0.87 4.18
C GLN A 259 29.72 -0.68 3.37
N ILE A 260 29.39 -1.59 2.45
CA ILE A 260 28.10 -1.59 1.75
C ILE A 260 26.99 -2.01 2.74
N LEU A 261 27.24 -3.02 3.57
CA LEU A 261 26.33 -3.46 4.63
C LEU A 261 26.26 -2.42 5.76
N ASN A 262 27.36 -1.77 6.16
CA ASN A 262 27.34 -0.65 7.10
C ASN A 262 26.78 0.62 6.49
N ALA A 263 26.85 0.87 5.18
CA ALA A 263 26.13 1.98 4.54
C ALA A 263 24.63 1.67 4.47
N ILE A 264 24.24 0.41 4.23
CA ILE A 264 22.86 -0.09 4.36
C ILE A 264 22.37 0.02 5.82
N VAL A 265 23.24 -0.21 6.82
CA VAL A 265 22.91 -0.21 8.26
C VAL A 265 23.07 1.17 8.92
N THR A 266 23.94 2.05 8.42
CA THR A 266 24.18 3.41 8.93
C THR A 266 23.32 4.44 8.21
N ALA A 267 22.90 4.20 6.95
CA ALA A 267 21.81 4.97 6.34
C ALA A 267 20.45 4.75 7.04
N ALA A 268 20.37 3.77 7.95
CA ALA A 268 19.25 3.61 8.87
C ALA A 268 19.36 4.50 10.14
N GLY A 269 20.40 5.33 10.29
CA GLY A 269 20.62 6.15 11.47
C GLY A 269 21.25 7.52 11.16
N GLN A 270 20.44 8.57 11.41
CA GLN A 270 20.77 9.99 11.62
C GLN A 270 20.76 10.91 10.38
N ASP A 271 20.13 12.10 10.39
CA ASP A 271 19.19 12.74 11.32
C ASP A 271 18.49 13.87 10.53
N GLY A 272 17.16 13.98 10.65
CA GLY A 272 16.42 15.10 10.04
C GLY A 272 14.93 14.90 9.80
N GLN A 273 14.22 14.35 10.79
CA GLN A 273 12.76 14.15 10.86
C GLN A 273 12.20 13.03 9.93
N ASP A 274 11.50 12.07 10.56
CA ASP A 274 10.68 10.98 9.97
C ASP A 274 11.31 9.62 9.60
N GLY A 275 12.56 9.36 9.99
CA GLY A 275 13.23 8.05 9.80
C GLY A 275 12.89 6.96 10.84
N LYS A 276 11.65 6.43 10.84
CA LYS A 276 11.26 5.32 11.74
C LYS A 276 11.27 3.90 11.13
N ALA A 277 11.29 3.74 9.81
CA ALA A 277 11.01 2.43 9.17
C ALA A 277 12.17 1.40 9.14
N ALA A 278 13.44 1.81 9.11
CA ALA A 278 14.55 0.86 8.93
C ALA A 278 15.01 0.19 10.25
N GLY A 279 14.93 0.89 11.39
CA GLY A 279 15.04 0.28 12.72
C GLY A 279 13.90 -0.70 12.99
N GLN A 280 12.72 -0.48 12.39
CA GLN A 280 11.55 -1.36 12.50
C GLN A 280 11.71 -2.66 11.69
N ALA A 281 12.35 -2.62 10.52
CA ALA A 281 12.62 -3.82 9.72
C ALA A 281 13.73 -4.71 10.32
N LYS A 282 14.83 -4.11 10.81
CA LYS A 282 15.89 -4.87 11.53
C LYS A 282 15.35 -5.48 12.82
N ASN A 283 14.54 -4.74 13.58
CA ASN A 283 13.90 -5.25 14.80
C ASN A 283 12.82 -6.30 14.54
N ALA A 284 12.05 -6.19 13.44
CA ALA A 284 11.07 -7.21 13.05
C ALA A 284 11.74 -8.49 12.52
N ILE A 285 12.87 -8.37 11.83
CA ILE A 285 13.67 -9.49 11.34
C ILE A 285 14.48 -10.14 12.47
N GLU A 286 15.07 -9.38 13.41
CA GLU A 286 15.68 -9.93 14.64
C GLU A 286 14.64 -10.56 15.59
N ALA A 287 13.42 -10.00 15.66
CA ALA A 287 12.29 -10.61 16.38
C ALA A 287 11.76 -11.89 15.68
N ALA A 288 11.77 -11.95 14.34
CA ALA A 288 11.38 -13.13 13.57
C ALA A 288 12.46 -14.24 13.59
N ILE A 289 13.75 -13.87 13.58
CA ILE A 289 14.89 -14.79 13.73
C ILE A 289 14.96 -15.34 15.18
N GLY A 290 14.42 -14.62 16.16
CA GLY A 290 14.40 -15.02 17.57
C GLY A 290 13.47 -16.19 17.93
N ALA A 291 12.56 -16.62 17.06
CA ALA A 291 11.68 -17.77 17.28
C ALA A 291 12.38 -19.14 17.15
N GLY A 292 13.70 -19.15 16.96
CA GLY A 292 14.54 -20.36 16.86
C GLY A 292 15.21 -20.82 18.17
N GLY A 293 14.83 -20.27 19.32
CA GLY A 293 15.16 -20.87 20.63
C GLY A 293 13.95 -21.65 21.12
N GLY A 294 14.10 -22.94 21.44
CA GLY A 294 12.98 -23.86 21.75
C GLY A 294 12.12 -23.58 22.99
N ASP A 295 12.01 -22.33 23.44
CA ASP A 295 11.19 -21.92 24.59
C ASP A 295 9.78 -21.52 24.14
N LYS A 296 8.77 -22.11 24.79
CA LYS A 296 7.34 -21.90 24.49
C LYS A 296 6.86 -20.53 25.00
N ILE A 297 5.82 -19.96 24.38
CA ILE A 297 5.11 -18.78 24.90
C ILE A 297 4.69 -19.04 26.35
N GLY A 298 4.94 -18.08 27.23
CA GLY A 298 4.62 -18.20 28.65
C GLY A 298 5.49 -19.23 29.37
N ASN A 299 6.76 -19.37 29.00
CA ASN A 299 7.72 -20.23 29.71
C ASN A 299 7.79 -19.81 31.19
N VAL A 300 7.65 -20.77 32.11
CA VAL A 300 7.68 -20.54 33.56
C VAL A 300 8.76 -21.42 34.18
N ALA A 301 9.55 -20.86 35.11
CA ALA A 301 10.53 -21.63 35.86
C ALA A 301 9.84 -22.46 36.95
N GLY A 302 9.86 -23.80 36.81
CA GLY A 302 9.51 -24.70 37.91
C GLY A 302 10.57 -24.64 39.01
N ALA A 303 10.15 -24.49 40.26
CA ALA A 303 10.97 -24.42 41.49
C ALA A 303 12.11 -23.39 41.53
N GLY A 304 12.16 -22.41 40.61
CA GLY A 304 13.27 -21.46 40.47
C GLY A 304 12.83 -20.01 40.17
N GLY A 305 13.76 -19.06 40.30
CA GLY A 305 13.53 -17.70 39.81
C GLY A 305 13.31 -17.69 38.29
N GLY A 306 12.49 -16.78 37.79
CA GLY A 306 12.32 -16.58 36.35
C GLY A 306 13.62 -16.10 35.68
N ALA A 307 13.56 -15.82 34.39
CA ALA A 307 14.64 -15.19 33.65
C ALA A 307 14.12 -13.93 32.98
N GLY A 308 14.88 -12.84 33.12
CA GLY A 308 14.59 -11.59 32.42
C GLY A 308 14.65 -11.82 30.92
N ALA A 309 13.78 -11.15 30.16
CA ALA A 309 13.81 -11.26 28.71
C ALA A 309 15.01 -10.52 28.12
N ASN A 310 15.51 -11.01 26.99
CA ASN A 310 16.56 -10.35 26.23
C ASN A 310 16.13 -8.93 25.84
N LYS A 311 16.98 -7.96 26.17
CA LYS A 311 16.72 -6.52 26.00
C LYS A 311 16.47 -6.16 24.54
N GLU A 312 17.29 -6.67 23.62
CA GLU A 312 17.18 -6.39 22.19
C GLU A 312 15.87 -6.96 21.64
N SER A 313 15.48 -8.15 22.07
CA SER A 313 14.22 -8.80 21.70
C SER A 313 12.98 -8.02 22.17
N VAL A 314 12.93 -7.62 23.45
CA VAL A 314 11.78 -6.85 23.99
C VAL A 314 11.64 -5.49 23.29
N ASN A 315 12.75 -4.75 23.16
CA ASN A 315 12.73 -3.44 22.49
C ASN A 315 12.40 -3.57 21.01
N GLY A 316 12.87 -4.63 20.37
CA GLY A 316 12.58 -4.92 18.97
C GLY A 316 11.09 -5.17 18.72
N ILE A 317 10.47 -6.05 19.53
CA ILE A 317 9.04 -6.37 19.45
C ILE A 317 8.18 -5.13 19.72
N ALA A 318 8.48 -4.37 20.78
CA ALA A 318 7.73 -3.15 21.12
C ALA A 318 7.87 -2.06 20.05
N GLY A 319 9.07 -1.92 19.47
CA GLY A 319 9.34 -1.00 18.37
C GLY A 319 8.61 -1.37 17.07
N ALA A 320 8.53 -2.66 16.74
CA ALA A 320 7.79 -3.17 15.59
C ALA A 320 6.28 -2.92 15.73
N ILE A 321 5.70 -3.25 16.89
CA ILE A 321 4.29 -2.97 17.20
C ILE A 321 3.97 -1.48 17.06
N LYS A 322 4.83 -0.61 17.60
CA LYS A 322 4.70 0.85 17.45
C LYS A 322 4.74 1.29 15.99
N GLY A 323 5.64 0.73 15.20
CA GLY A 323 5.73 1.03 13.77
C GLY A 323 4.45 0.68 13.02
N ILE A 324 3.92 -0.53 13.25
CA ILE A 324 2.67 -1.00 12.65
C ILE A 324 1.51 -0.08 13.04
N VAL A 325 1.37 0.27 14.32
CA VAL A 325 0.29 1.13 14.81
C VAL A 325 0.41 2.57 14.29
N GLU A 326 1.62 3.13 14.21
CA GLU A 326 1.84 4.47 13.65
C GLU A 326 1.60 4.50 12.13
N ALA A 327 1.94 3.44 11.40
CA ALA A 327 1.64 3.30 9.99
C ALA A 327 0.13 3.15 9.74
N ALA A 328 -0.55 2.33 10.55
CA ALA A 328 -2.00 2.17 10.48
C ALA A 328 -2.75 3.49 10.71
N LYS A 329 -2.26 4.36 11.60
CA LYS A 329 -2.83 5.70 11.83
C LYS A 329 -2.71 6.65 10.64
N LYS A 330 -1.81 6.39 9.68
CA LYS A 330 -1.60 7.21 8.49
C LYS A 330 -2.49 6.78 7.30
N VAL A 331 -3.18 5.65 7.40
CA VAL A 331 -4.11 5.18 6.37
C VAL A 331 -5.45 5.88 6.54
N GLU A 332 -5.89 6.61 5.52
CA GLU A 332 -7.15 7.34 5.54
C GLU A 332 -8.34 6.37 5.71
N GLY A 333 -9.11 6.53 6.80
CA GLY A 333 -10.20 5.61 7.17
C GLY A 333 -9.88 4.59 8.25
N VAL A 334 -8.60 4.34 8.59
CA VAL A 334 -8.20 3.48 9.72
C VAL A 334 -8.04 4.32 10.98
N LYS A 335 -8.92 4.10 11.96
CA LYS A 335 -8.94 4.90 13.20
C LYS A 335 -8.50 4.05 14.41
N PHE A 336 -7.20 4.11 14.75
CA PHE A 336 -6.68 3.55 16.00
C PHE A 336 -6.86 4.56 17.14
N GLU A 337 -8.04 4.54 17.77
CA GLU A 337 -8.40 5.32 18.96
C GLU A 337 -8.76 4.38 20.13
N PRO A 338 -7.75 3.81 20.81
CA PRO A 338 -7.98 3.01 22.01
C PRO A 338 -8.61 3.88 23.10
N THR A 339 -9.67 3.39 23.74
CA THR A 339 -10.25 4.01 24.94
C THR A 339 -9.21 4.02 26.07
N ALA A 340 -9.04 5.18 26.70
CA ALA A 340 -8.15 5.32 27.85
C ALA A 340 -8.49 4.27 28.93
N THR A 341 -7.48 3.56 29.41
CA THR A 341 -7.66 2.54 30.45
C THR A 341 -7.93 3.22 31.78
N ALA A 342 -8.97 2.80 32.49
CA ALA A 342 -9.19 3.25 33.86
C ALA A 342 -8.17 2.57 34.80
N ASP A 343 -7.59 3.35 35.71
CA ASP A 343 -6.77 2.81 36.80
C ASP A 343 -7.57 1.80 37.63
N ALA A 344 -6.91 0.76 38.14
CA ALA A 344 -7.52 -0.22 39.02
C ALA A 344 -8.18 0.47 40.24
N ALA A 345 -9.46 0.18 40.49
CA ALA A 345 -10.28 0.84 41.52
C ALA A 345 -9.83 0.54 42.97
N ALA A 346 -9.07 -0.53 43.20
CA ALA A 346 -8.57 -0.91 44.51
C ALA A 346 -7.35 -0.05 44.94
N ALA A 347 -7.27 0.28 46.25
CA ALA A 347 -6.20 1.11 46.81
C ALA A 347 -4.77 0.58 46.50
N ASP A 348 -4.65 -0.75 46.39
CA ASP A 348 -3.39 -1.47 46.12
C ASP A 348 -3.20 -1.92 44.65
N GLY A 349 -4.20 -1.78 43.79
CA GLY A 349 -4.14 -2.23 42.39
C GLY A 349 -3.81 -3.72 42.21
N ASN A 350 -3.35 -4.11 41.03
CA ASN A 350 -2.89 -5.48 40.71
C ASN A 350 -1.37 -5.61 40.88
N LYS A 351 -0.84 -4.99 41.94
CA LYS A 351 0.61 -4.83 42.16
C LYS A 351 1.35 -6.15 42.30
N LYS A 352 0.70 -7.19 42.82
CA LYS A 352 1.36 -8.47 43.10
C LYS A 352 1.76 -9.22 41.84
N ALA A 353 1.16 -8.88 40.69
CA ALA A 353 1.57 -9.38 39.38
C ALA A 353 3.08 -9.16 39.10
N GLY A 354 3.71 -8.16 39.73
CA GLY A 354 5.15 -7.90 39.61
C GLY A 354 6.02 -9.07 40.06
N LYS A 355 5.54 -9.90 40.99
CA LYS A 355 6.32 -11.04 41.51
C LYS A 355 6.57 -12.13 40.46
N LEU A 356 5.72 -12.21 39.43
CA LEU A 356 5.93 -13.11 38.28
C LEU A 356 7.17 -12.72 37.46
N PHE A 357 7.68 -11.49 37.62
CA PHE A 357 8.84 -10.98 36.89
C PHE A 357 10.17 -11.19 37.63
N GLY A 358 10.17 -11.74 38.85
CA GLY A 358 11.38 -12.02 39.62
C GLY A 358 12.35 -12.96 38.90
N THR A 359 13.66 -12.73 39.07
CA THR A 359 14.73 -13.51 38.40
C THR A 359 15.75 -14.13 39.36
N ALA A 360 15.69 -13.81 40.65
CA ALA A 360 16.58 -14.39 41.66
C ALA A 360 16.24 -15.85 41.95
N ALA A 361 17.24 -16.74 41.86
CA ALA A 361 17.11 -18.11 42.34
C ALA A 361 16.82 -18.12 43.85
N GLY A 362 15.67 -18.67 44.26
CA GLY A 362 15.22 -18.71 45.66
C GLY A 362 14.60 -17.42 46.21
N GLY A 363 14.40 -16.38 45.38
CA GLY A 363 13.96 -15.04 45.79
C GLY A 363 12.46 -14.83 46.02
N GLY A 364 11.75 -15.83 46.53
CA GLY A 364 10.29 -15.84 46.68
C GLY A 364 9.57 -16.16 45.36
N GLN A 365 8.72 -17.19 45.37
CA GLN A 365 7.98 -17.65 44.19
C GLN A 365 6.64 -16.90 44.08
N ALA A 366 6.15 -16.70 42.85
CA ALA A 366 4.81 -16.16 42.66
C ALA A 366 3.76 -17.16 43.17
N ALA A 367 3.01 -16.76 44.19
CA ALA A 367 1.94 -17.53 44.80
C ALA A 367 0.62 -17.33 44.03
N ALA A 368 -0.40 -18.13 44.37
CA ALA A 368 -1.71 -18.08 43.72
C ALA A 368 -2.33 -16.67 43.67
N GLU A 369 -2.13 -15.85 44.70
CA GLU A 369 -2.61 -14.47 44.75
C GLU A 369 -1.91 -13.55 43.74
N ASP A 370 -0.63 -13.81 43.45
CA ASP A 370 0.13 -13.01 42.47
C ASP A 370 -0.35 -13.33 41.03
N VAL A 371 -0.70 -14.59 40.76
CA VAL A 371 -1.30 -15.04 39.50
C VAL A 371 -2.70 -14.47 39.32
N LYS A 372 -3.47 -14.39 40.40
CA LYS A 372 -4.82 -13.81 40.40
C LYS A 372 -4.80 -12.31 40.06
N ASP A 373 -3.86 -11.55 40.62
CA ASP A 373 -3.67 -10.13 40.27
C ASP A 373 -3.27 -9.97 38.80
N ALA A 374 -2.41 -10.85 38.27
CA ALA A 374 -2.04 -10.86 36.86
C ALA A 374 -3.24 -11.18 35.95
N ALA A 375 -4.06 -12.18 36.31
CA ALA A 375 -5.28 -12.53 35.59
C ALA A 375 -6.31 -11.39 35.63
N ALA A 376 -6.46 -10.71 36.77
CA ALA A 376 -7.35 -9.56 36.91
C ALA A 376 -6.89 -8.37 36.06
N ALA A 377 -5.58 -8.12 36.00
CA ALA A 377 -5.01 -7.08 35.14
C ALA A 377 -5.25 -7.37 33.65
N VAL A 378 -4.96 -8.61 33.20
CA VAL A 378 -5.19 -9.03 31.82
C VAL A 378 -6.69 -9.02 31.49
N GLY A 379 -7.56 -9.48 32.38
CA GLY A 379 -9.01 -9.49 32.20
C GLY A 379 -9.63 -8.10 32.08
N ALA A 380 -9.05 -7.09 32.72
CA ALA A 380 -9.55 -5.71 32.75
C ALA A 380 -9.21 -4.87 31.52
N VAL A 381 -8.39 -5.38 30.59
CA VAL A 381 -7.93 -4.61 29.41
C VAL A 381 -8.20 -5.32 28.09
N SER A 382 -8.41 -4.53 27.03
CA SER A 382 -8.56 -5.00 25.65
C SER A 382 -7.21 -5.13 24.94
N GLY A 383 -7.21 -5.81 23.78
CA GLY A 383 -6.03 -5.91 22.90
C GLY A 383 -5.49 -4.56 22.45
N GLU A 384 -6.38 -3.64 22.06
CA GLU A 384 -6.04 -2.27 21.67
C GLU A 384 -5.36 -1.51 22.81
N GLN A 385 -5.81 -1.70 24.04
CA GLN A 385 -5.24 -1.05 25.22
C GLN A 385 -3.85 -1.60 25.53
N ILE A 386 -3.66 -2.92 25.39
CA ILE A 386 -2.34 -3.56 25.53
C ILE A 386 -1.39 -3.05 24.43
N LEU A 387 -1.83 -3.04 23.17
CA LEU A 387 -1.07 -2.49 22.04
C LEU A 387 -0.68 -1.04 22.30
N ASN A 388 -1.63 -0.20 22.72
CA ASN A 388 -1.37 1.20 23.01
C ASN A 388 -0.39 1.39 24.18
N ALA A 389 -0.46 0.54 25.20
CA ALA A 389 0.49 0.54 26.32
C ALA A 389 1.91 0.15 25.86
N ILE A 390 2.05 -0.84 24.97
CA ILE A 390 3.32 -1.22 24.33
C ILE A 390 3.86 -0.06 23.49
N VAL A 391 3.02 0.56 22.65
CA VAL A 391 3.38 1.71 21.82
C VAL A 391 3.85 2.89 22.67
N THR A 392 3.15 3.16 23.76
CA THR A 392 3.49 4.23 24.71
C THR A 392 4.82 3.94 25.38
N ALA A 393 5.05 2.72 25.86
CA ALA A 393 6.31 2.30 26.48
C ALA A 393 7.49 2.41 25.50
N ALA A 394 7.31 2.01 24.24
CA ALA A 394 8.31 2.14 23.18
C ALA A 394 8.62 3.60 22.79
N GLY A 395 7.79 4.57 23.23
CA GLY A 395 8.05 6.01 23.08
C GLY A 395 8.79 6.66 24.23
N GLN A 396 9.01 5.96 25.35
CA GLN A 396 9.66 6.52 26.53
C GLN A 396 11.19 6.31 26.53
N ALA A 397 11.91 7.22 27.20
CA ALA A 397 13.35 7.09 27.41
C ALA A 397 13.66 6.11 28.56
N GLY A 398 14.66 5.24 28.38
CA GLY A 398 15.01 4.20 29.35
C GLY A 398 14.42 2.84 28.97
N GLN A 399 15.30 1.97 28.44
CA GLN A 399 14.96 0.63 27.92
C GLN A 399 15.84 -0.45 28.55
N ALA A 400 16.39 -0.17 29.74
CA ALA A 400 17.16 -1.13 30.52
C ALA A 400 16.21 -1.86 31.47
N GLY A 401 16.42 -3.17 31.63
CA GLY A 401 15.59 -3.97 32.53
C GLY A 401 15.75 -3.54 33.98
N LYS A 402 14.62 -3.48 34.70
CA LYS A 402 14.55 -3.13 36.12
C LYS A 402 13.74 -4.13 36.90
N LYS A 403 13.88 -4.12 38.23
CA LYS A 403 12.98 -4.86 39.12
C LYS A 403 11.56 -4.28 39.02
N ALA A 404 10.54 -5.08 39.31
CA ALA A 404 9.14 -4.69 39.15
C ALA A 404 8.74 -3.46 39.97
N ASP A 405 9.33 -3.26 41.15
CA ASP A 405 9.11 -2.10 42.03
C ASP A 405 9.76 -0.81 41.51
N GLU A 406 10.80 -0.93 40.68
CA GLU A 406 11.56 0.18 40.09
C GLU A 406 11.18 0.47 38.62
N ALA A 407 10.44 -0.44 37.98
CA ALA A 407 10.05 -0.35 36.58
C ALA A 407 9.03 0.76 36.35
N LYS A 408 9.32 1.65 35.40
CA LYS A 408 8.46 2.80 35.06
C LYS A 408 7.48 2.52 33.93
N ASN A 409 7.73 1.46 33.16
CA ASN A 409 6.90 1.06 32.03
C ASN A 409 6.98 -0.46 31.76
N ALA A 410 6.13 -0.92 30.86
CA ALA A 410 6.02 -2.32 30.47
C ALA A 410 7.34 -2.94 29.93
N ILE A 411 8.17 -2.16 29.22
CA ILE A 411 9.44 -2.64 28.64
C ILE A 411 10.48 -2.89 29.75
N GLU A 412 10.67 -1.94 30.66
CA GLU A 412 11.61 -2.08 31.79
C GLU A 412 11.25 -3.30 32.65
N ALA A 413 9.96 -3.50 32.89
CA ALA A 413 9.42 -4.65 33.62
C ALA A 413 9.64 -5.99 32.88
N ALA A 414 9.35 -6.02 31.58
CA ALA A 414 9.47 -7.24 30.76
C ALA A 414 10.92 -7.74 30.66
N ILE A 415 11.88 -6.84 30.46
CA ILE A 415 13.31 -7.19 30.44
C ILE A 415 13.75 -7.66 31.82
N GLY A 416 13.35 -6.97 32.89
CA GLY A 416 13.68 -7.36 34.26
C GLY A 416 15.14 -7.10 34.64
N ALA A 417 15.44 -6.96 35.94
CA ALA A 417 16.82 -6.91 36.42
C ALA A 417 17.38 -8.33 36.62
N ALA A 418 18.65 -8.58 36.25
CA ALA A 418 19.31 -9.86 36.53
C ALA A 418 19.48 -10.09 38.04
N GLY A 419 19.08 -11.26 38.53
CA GLY A 419 19.14 -11.59 39.97
C GLY A 419 18.19 -10.76 40.85
N GLY A 420 17.14 -10.16 40.28
CA GLY A 420 16.14 -9.40 41.02
C GLY A 420 15.20 -10.32 41.82
N ALA A 421 15.04 -10.05 43.12
CA ALA A 421 14.05 -10.73 43.95
C ALA A 421 12.61 -10.49 43.44
N ALA A 422 11.67 -11.36 43.79
CA ALA A 422 10.26 -11.14 43.48
C ALA A 422 9.75 -9.90 44.21
N ALA A 423 9.32 -8.89 43.46
CA ALA A 423 8.85 -7.61 43.96
C ALA A 423 7.47 -7.28 43.39
N GLU A 424 6.65 -6.57 44.15
CA GLU A 424 5.38 -6.03 43.64
C GLU A 424 5.66 -4.85 42.70
N PHE A 425 4.75 -4.58 41.77
CA PHE A 425 4.88 -3.40 40.91
C PHE A 425 4.85 -2.11 41.73
N GLY A 426 5.71 -1.17 41.35
CA GLY A 426 5.80 0.16 41.96
C GLY A 426 4.64 1.08 41.58
N ASN A 427 4.65 2.31 42.11
CA ASN A 427 3.58 3.29 41.89
C ASN A 427 3.30 3.60 40.40
N ASP A 428 4.30 3.45 39.54
CA ASP A 428 4.19 3.76 38.11
C ASP A 428 3.36 2.74 37.31
N ILE A 429 3.35 1.47 37.73
CA ILE A 429 2.68 0.35 37.03
C ILE A 429 1.52 -0.24 37.83
N LYS A 430 1.57 -0.24 39.16
CA LYS A 430 0.67 -1.04 40.01
C LYS A 430 -0.84 -0.86 39.81
N LYS A 431 -1.28 0.30 39.32
CA LYS A 431 -2.69 0.60 39.03
C LYS A 431 -3.03 0.53 37.54
N LYS A 432 -2.04 0.38 36.67
CA LYS A 432 -2.17 0.41 35.21
C LYS A 432 -2.21 -1.00 34.65
N ASN A 433 -3.42 -1.56 34.58
CA ASN A 433 -3.64 -2.92 34.11
C ASN A 433 -3.15 -3.17 32.68
N ASP A 434 -3.18 -2.14 31.86
CA ASP A 434 -2.66 -2.11 30.49
C ASP A 434 -1.13 -2.26 30.47
N GLN A 435 -0.42 -1.55 31.35
CA GLN A 435 1.04 -1.67 31.49
C GLN A 435 1.44 -3.04 32.04
N ILE A 436 0.67 -3.59 33.00
CA ILE A 436 0.89 -4.94 33.52
C ILE A 436 0.71 -5.97 32.40
N ALA A 437 -0.43 -5.94 31.70
CA ALA A 437 -0.70 -6.87 30.59
C ALA A 437 0.32 -6.73 29.44
N ALA A 438 0.72 -5.50 29.09
CA ALA A 438 1.78 -5.24 28.11
C ALA A 438 3.13 -5.85 28.54
N ALA A 439 3.49 -5.76 29.82
CA ALA A 439 4.73 -6.38 30.33
C ALA A 439 4.67 -7.91 30.24
N LEU A 440 3.51 -8.52 30.52
CA LEU A 440 3.29 -9.96 30.37
C LEU A 440 3.44 -10.39 28.91
N VAL A 441 2.82 -9.67 27.98
CA VAL A 441 2.93 -9.97 26.54
C VAL A 441 4.39 -9.87 26.10
N LEU A 442 5.04 -8.73 26.35
CA LEU A 442 6.41 -8.47 25.91
C LEU A 442 7.38 -9.53 26.43
N ARG A 443 7.29 -9.92 27.70
CA ARG A 443 8.16 -10.97 28.27
C ARG A 443 7.77 -12.36 27.78
N GLY A 444 6.49 -12.64 27.58
CA GLY A 444 6.00 -13.96 27.14
C GLY A 444 6.34 -14.30 25.69
N VAL A 445 6.60 -13.30 24.84
CA VAL A 445 6.99 -13.49 23.43
C VAL A 445 8.46 -13.19 23.14
N ALA A 446 9.16 -12.50 24.04
CA ALA A 446 10.58 -12.16 23.87
C ALA A 446 11.51 -13.32 24.21
N LYS A 447 12.67 -13.34 23.56
CA LYS A 447 13.72 -14.35 23.79
C LYS A 447 14.19 -14.34 25.24
N ASP A 448 14.46 -15.52 25.79
CA ASP A 448 14.88 -15.77 27.18
C ASP A 448 13.87 -15.33 28.26
N GLY A 449 12.69 -14.85 27.84
CA GLY A 449 11.62 -14.43 28.74
C GLY A 449 11.04 -15.62 29.48
N LYS A 450 11.24 -15.65 30.80
CA LYS A 450 10.72 -16.72 31.66
C LYS A 450 10.12 -16.15 32.93
N PHE A 451 8.89 -16.50 33.24
CA PHE A 451 8.19 -16.05 34.44
C PHE A 451 8.57 -16.90 35.66
N ALA A 452 8.46 -16.30 36.84
CA ALA A 452 8.56 -17.00 38.12
C ALA A 452 7.18 -17.56 38.51
N GLY A 453 7.12 -18.81 38.92
CA GLY A 453 5.91 -19.46 39.45
C GLY A 453 6.25 -20.46 40.54
N ALA A 454 5.37 -20.60 41.53
CA ALA A 454 5.42 -21.76 42.42
C ALA A 454 5.08 -23.04 41.64
N ASP A 455 5.59 -24.19 42.07
CA ASP A 455 5.46 -25.47 41.32
C ASP A 455 4.01 -25.80 40.94
N ASN A 456 3.06 -25.50 41.84
CA ASN A 456 1.62 -25.73 41.64
C ASN A 456 0.88 -24.61 40.87
N GLU A 457 1.55 -23.52 40.53
CA GLU A 457 0.97 -22.35 39.85
C GLU A 457 1.53 -22.13 38.43
N THR A 458 2.56 -22.87 38.03
CA THR A 458 3.24 -22.82 36.72
C THR A 458 2.25 -22.80 35.53
N GLU A 459 1.29 -23.73 35.49
CA GLU A 459 0.29 -23.80 34.41
C GLU A 459 -0.67 -22.60 34.41
N LYS A 460 -1.01 -22.05 35.59
CA LYS A 460 -1.89 -20.89 35.69
C LYS A 460 -1.17 -19.61 35.25
N VAL A 461 0.10 -19.45 35.61
CA VAL A 461 0.95 -18.36 35.11
C VAL A 461 1.02 -18.43 33.58
N LYS A 462 1.27 -19.61 33.02
CA LYS A 462 1.30 -19.83 31.57
C LYS A 462 -0.02 -19.47 30.90
N ALA A 463 -1.16 -19.92 31.45
CA ALA A 463 -2.48 -19.60 30.91
C ALA A 463 -2.80 -18.10 30.92
N VAL A 464 -2.40 -17.37 31.98
CA VAL A 464 -2.58 -15.91 32.05
C VAL A 464 -1.74 -15.19 31.00
N VAL A 465 -0.49 -15.64 30.78
CA VAL A 465 0.39 -15.07 29.74
C VAL A 465 -0.13 -15.37 28.34
N GLU A 466 -0.56 -16.61 28.06
CA GLU A 466 -1.18 -16.98 26.79
C GLU A 466 -2.45 -16.14 26.53
N SER A 467 -3.29 -15.94 27.55
CA SER A 467 -4.47 -15.08 27.45
C SER A 467 -4.12 -13.63 27.10
N ALA A 468 -3.04 -13.08 27.68
CA ALA A 468 -2.58 -11.73 27.37
C ALA A 468 -2.06 -11.61 25.92
N VAL A 469 -1.31 -12.62 25.45
CA VAL A 469 -0.75 -12.66 24.08
C VAL A 469 -1.86 -12.82 23.04
N VAL A 470 -2.82 -13.72 23.28
CA VAL A 470 -3.98 -13.93 22.40
C VAL A 470 -4.77 -12.63 22.22
N LYS A 471 -4.98 -11.85 23.28
CA LYS A 471 -5.64 -10.54 23.19
C LYS A 471 -4.92 -9.56 22.26
N VAL A 472 -3.61 -9.66 22.07
CA VAL A 472 -2.83 -8.80 21.16
C VAL A 472 -2.89 -9.30 19.71
N ASP A 473 -2.93 -10.63 19.52
CA ASP A 473 -3.06 -11.29 18.21
C ASP A 473 -4.49 -11.14 17.61
N ASP A 474 -5.48 -11.00 18.49
CA ASP A 474 -6.91 -10.90 18.15
C ASP A 474 -7.35 -9.62 17.40
N ASN A 475 -6.44 -8.66 17.18
CA ASN A 475 -6.77 -7.36 16.57
C ASN A 475 -6.71 -7.31 15.03
N GLY A 476 -6.46 -8.45 14.37
CA GLY A 476 -6.35 -8.52 12.91
C GLY A 476 -6.76 -9.87 12.31
N GLY A 477 -8.08 -10.12 12.23
CA GLY A 477 -8.61 -11.01 11.19
C GLY A 477 -8.83 -12.49 11.54
N LYS A 478 -9.39 -12.81 12.72
CA LYS A 478 -9.88 -14.18 13.01
C LYS A 478 -11.37 -14.22 13.33
N ALA A 479 -12.19 -13.57 12.50
CA ALA A 479 -13.66 -13.63 12.60
C ALA A 479 -14.26 -14.94 12.05
N ALA A 480 -13.47 -15.84 11.45
CA ALA A 480 -14.03 -17.00 10.75
C ALA A 480 -13.13 -18.25 10.63
N ASP A 481 -12.10 -18.43 11.46
CA ASP A 481 -11.44 -19.75 11.51
C ASP A 481 -12.19 -20.66 12.49
N GLY A 482 -13.05 -21.49 11.91
CA GLY A 482 -13.71 -22.61 12.55
C GLY A 482 -12.73 -23.73 12.89
N GLY A 483 -11.77 -23.48 13.77
CA GLY A 483 -10.90 -24.48 14.41
C GLY A 483 -11.63 -25.41 15.39
N GLY A 484 -12.93 -25.62 15.19
CA GLY A 484 -13.77 -26.62 15.82
C GLY A 484 -14.86 -26.98 14.81
N SER A 485 -15.08 -28.27 14.59
CA SER A 485 -16.01 -28.88 13.62
C SER A 485 -17.50 -28.52 13.78
N ASP A 486 -17.84 -27.42 14.44
CA ASP A 486 -19.19 -27.04 14.80
C ASP A 486 -19.88 -26.31 13.64
N LYS A 487 -20.88 -26.97 13.05
CA LYS A 487 -21.71 -26.44 11.95
C LYS A 487 -22.57 -25.26 12.43
N ILE A 488 -22.98 -24.39 11.49
CA ILE A 488 -24.02 -23.38 11.74
C ILE A 488 -25.27 -24.06 12.34
N GLY A 489 -25.77 -23.51 13.44
CA GLY A 489 -26.93 -24.08 14.13
C GLY A 489 -26.65 -25.43 14.78
N ASN A 490 -25.47 -25.62 15.38
CA ASN A 490 -25.14 -26.82 16.15
C ASN A 490 -26.17 -27.04 17.27
N VAL A 491 -26.82 -28.21 17.30
CA VAL A 491 -27.83 -28.57 18.30
C VAL A 491 -27.40 -29.84 19.02
N ALA A 492 -27.40 -29.82 20.35
CA ALA A 492 -27.25 -31.04 21.15
C ALA A 492 -28.56 -31.82 21.18
N ALA A 493 -28.48 -33.13 20.89
CA ALA A 493 -29.55 -34.07 21.16
C ALA A 493 -29.59 -34.37 22.67
N GLY A 494 -30.75 -34.17 23.30
CA GLY A 494 -30.90 -34.33 24.75
C GLY A 494 -30.33 -33.13 25.51
N ALA A 495 -30.45 -33.14 26.84
CA ALA A 495 -30.05 -32.02 27.71
C ALA A 495 -28.52 -31.74 27.66
N GLY A 496 -28.07 -31.00 26.64
CA GLY A 496 -26.66 -30.72 26.38
C GLY A 496 -26.37 -29.44 25.57
N GLY A 497 -27.27 -28.45 25.58
CA GLY A 497 -26.96 -27.12 25.02
C GLY A 497 -25.78 -26.47 25.75
N ALA A 498 -24.96 -25.71 25.02
CA ALA A 498 -23.76 -25.06 25.58
C ALA A 498 -23.74 -23.56 25.25
N ASN A 499 -23.31 -22.76 26.22
CA ASN A 499 -23.13 -21.31 26.09
C ASN A 499 -22.19 -21.00 24.92
N ALA A 500 -22.47 -19.92 24.20
CA ALA A 500 -21.55 -19.43 23.18
C ALA A 500 -20.36 -18.71 23.82
N ASP A 501 -19.23 -18.74 23.11
CA ASP A 501 -18.04 -17.98 23.48
C ASP A 501 -18.34 -16.48 23.50
N LYS A 502 -18.11 -15.83 24.65
CA LYS A 502 -18.45 -14.42 24.89
C LYS A 502 -17.75 -13.51 23.90
N GLU A 503 -16.46 -13.72 23.70
CA GLU A 503 -15.62 -12.93 22.80
C GLU A 503 -16.09 -13.09 21.34
N SER A 504 -16.43 -14.31 20.91
CA SER A 504 -16.97 -14.60 19.59
C SER A 504 -18.29 -13.85 19.32
N VAL A 505 -19.26 -13.94 20.23
CA VAL A 505 -20.55 -13.25 20.09
C VAL A 505 -20.38 -11.74 20.00
N ASN A 506 -19.59 -11.16 20.91
CA ASN A 506 -19.38 -9.71 20.97
C ASN A 506 -18.65 -9.18 19.73
N ARG A 507 -17.64 -9.90 19.22
CA ARG A 507 -16.91 -9.52 18.01
C ARG A 507 -17.79 -9.59 16.77
N ILE A 508 -18.61 -10.65 16.61
CA ILE A 508 -19.54 -10.78 15.48
C ILE A 508 -20.56 -9.62 15.49
N ALA A 509 -21.15 -9.32 16.65
CA ALA A 509 -22.11 -8.22 16.78
C ALA A 509 -21.46 -6.84 16.53
N GLY A 510 -20.23 -6.64 17.03
CA GLY A 510 -19.43 -5.44 16.79
C GLY A 510 -19.04 -5.25 15.32
N ALA A 511 -18.65 -6.32 14.63
CA ALA A 511 -18.32 -6.31 13.21
C ALA A 511 -19.55 -5.94 12.37
N ILE A 512 -20.70 -6.55 12.64
CA ILE A 512 -21.98 -6.22 12.01
C ILE A 512 -22.32 -4.72 12.21
N LYS A 513 -22.16 -4.20 13.43
CA LYS A 513 -22.33 -2.77 13.72
C LYS A 513 -21.37 -1.88 12.95
N GLY A 514 -20.11 -2.29 12.79
CA GLY A 514 -19.11 -1.61 11.98
C GLY A 514 -19.52 -1.52 10.51
N ILE A 515 -19.94 -2.66 9.92
CA ILE A 515 -20.42 -2.75 8.54
C ILE A 515 -21.63 -1.84 8.33
N VAL A 516 -22.64 -1.91 9.19
CA VAL A 516 -23.84 -1.06 9.08
C VAL A 516 -23.52 0.43 9.23
N LYS A 517 -22.58 0.78 10.13
CA LYS A 517 -22.13 2.17 10.29
C LYS A 517 -21.35 2.67 9.08
N ALA A 518 -20.54 1.81 8.44
CA ALA A 518 -19.85 2.13 7.21
C ALA A 518 -20.83 2.30 6.05
N ALA A 519 -21.80 1.40 5.91
CA ALA A 519 -22.85 1.48 4.91
C ALA A 519 -23.64 2.80 5.01
N LYS A 520 -23.99 3.25 6.22
CA LYS A 520 -24.66 4.55 6.46
C LYS A 520 -23.86 5.79 6.02
N LYS A 521 -22.55 5.67 5.78
CA LYS A 521 -21.71 6.79 5.31
C LYS A 521 -21.67 6.92 3.79
N VAL A 522 -22.15 5.91 3.06
CA VAL A 522 -22.24 5.96 1.61
C VAL A 522 -23.43 6.83 1.22
N GLU A 523 -23.18 7.88 0.43
CA GLU A 523 -24.22 8.83 0.00
C GLU A 523 -25.34 8.08 -0.74
N GLY A 524 -26.58 8.19 -0.27
CA GLY A 524 -27.74 7.46 -0.78
C GLY A 524 -28.14 6.20 0.01
N VAL A 525 -27.28 5.63 0.86
CA VAL A 525 -27.64 4.43 1.65
C VAL A 525 -28.44 4.80 2.90
N LYS A 526 -29.70 4.35 2.98
CA LYS A 526 -30.61 4.66 4.09
C LYS A 526 -30.97 3.40 4.90
N PHE A 527 -30.32 3.20 6.04
CA PHE A 527 -30.64 2.10 6.98
C PHE A 527 -31.58 2.59 8.10
N GLU A 528 -32.89 2.52 7.85
CA GLU A 528 -33.99 2.88 8.76
C GLU A 528 -34.98 1.71 8.95
N PRO A 529 -34.57 0.63 9.62
CA PRO A 529 -35.42 -0.53 9.86
C PRO A 529 -36.65 -0.16 10.72
N THR A 530 -37.82 -0.63 10.32
CA THR A 530 -39.07 -0.45 11.08
C THR A 530 -39.03 -1.27 12.37
N LYS A 531 -39.66 -0.79 13.45
CA LYS A 531 -39.76 -1.55 14.70
C LYS A 531 -40.51 -2.86 14.44
N ALA A 532 -39.94 -3.99 14.86
CA ALA A 532 -40.62 -5.28 14.80
C ALA A 532 -41.88 -5.31 15.69
N ALA A 533 -42.87 -6.11 15.30
CA ALA A 533 -44.06 -6.35 16.11
C ALA A 533 -43.70 -7.18 17.35
N ASP A 534 -44.13 -6.70 18.52
CA ASP A 534 -43.95 -7.40 19.79
C ASP A 534 -44.90 -8.61 19.85
N ALA A 535 -44.41 -9.80 20.22
CA ALA A 535 -45.22 -11.02 20.40
C ALA A 535 -44.65 -11.93 21.50
N ASP A 536 -45.50 -12.69 22.20
CA ASP A 536 -45.11 -13.55 23.33
C ASP A 536 -44.49 -14.87 22.87
N ASN A 537 -43.27 -14.81 22.33
CA ASN A 537 -42.48 -15.97 21.89
C ASN A 537 -41.38 -16.35 22.90
N LYS A 538 -41.65 -16.12 24.19
CA LYS A 538 -40.65 -16.25 25.26
C LYS A 538 -40.09 -17.65 25.44
N LYS A 539 -40.83 -18.71 25.08
CA LYS A 539 -40.37 -20.10 25.26
C LYS A 539 -39.18 -20.44 24.36
N ALA A 540 -38.92 -19.64 23.33
CA ALA A 540 -37.70 -19.71 22.54
C ALA A 540 -36.43 -19.64 23.41
N GLY A 541 -36.50 -19.03 24.60
CA GLY A 541 -35.39 -18.96 25.56
C GLY A 541 -34.87 -20.32 26.01
N LYS A 542 -35.71 -21.36 26.01
CA LYS A 542 -35.27 -22.70 26.42
C LYS A 542 -34.26 -23.33 25.46
N LEU A 543 -34.23 -22.91 24.19
CA LEU A 543 -33.22 -23.35 23.21
C LEU A 543 -31.80 -22.90 23.61
N PHE A 544 -31.68 -21.87 24.45
CA PHE A 544 -30.41 -21.28 24.88
C PHE A 544 -29.86 -21.91 26.17
N GLY A 545 -30.65 -22.73 26.85
CA GLY A 545 -30.24 -23.43 28.07
C GLY A 545 -29.60 -24.79 27.82
N ASN A 546 -29.36 -25.54 28.90
CA ASN A 546 -28.75 -26.87 28.85
C ASN A 546 -29.76 -28.04 28.87
N ALA A 547 -31.07 -27.80 29.01
CA ALA A 547 -32.10 -28.84 28.96
C ALA A 547 -32.76 -28.89 27.58
N GLY A 548 -33.12 -30.09 27.11
CA GLY A 548 -33.67 -30.28 25.76
C GLY A 548 -35.00 -29.54 25.56
N ALA A 549 -35.04 -28.61 24.59
CA ALA A 549 -36.23 -27.86 24.23
C ALA A 549 -37.28 -28.74 23.52
N ASP A 550 -38.56 -28.56 23.88
CA ASP A 550 -39.69 -29.31 23.31
C ASP A 550 -40.26 -28.65 22.05
N ALA A 551 -41.23 -29.32 21.39
CA ALA A 551 -41.82 -28.83 20.16
C ALA A 551 -42.52 -27.45 20.30
N GLY A 552 -43.00 -27.10 21.50
CA GLY A 552 -43.59 -25.79 21.78
C GLY A 552 -42.53 -24.70 21.81
N ASP A 553 -41.37 -24.96 22.39
CA ASP A 553 -40.25 -24.03 22.44
C ASP A 553 -39.70 -23.73 21.02
N VAL A 554 -39.59 -24.76 20.17
CA VAL A 554 -39.19 -24.60 18.76
C VAL A 554 -40.20 -23.81 17.95
N LYS A 555 -41.50 -24.00 18.22
CA LYS A 555 -42.58 -23.26 17.54
C LYS A 555 -42.51 -21.77 17.84
N ASP A 556 -42.25 -21.38 19.09
CA ASP A 556 -42.09 -19.98 19.48
C ASP A 556 -40.84 -19.36 18.83
N ALA A 557 -39.73 -20.11 18.74
CA ALA A 557 -38.53 -19.67 18.02
C ALA A 557 -38.80 -19.46 16.52
N ALA A 558 -39.51 -20.39 15.87
CA ALA A 558 -39.92 -20.27 14.47
C ALA A 558 -40.86 -19.09 14.23
N ALA A 559 -41.81 -18.85 15.15
CA ALA A 559 -42.73 -17.72 15.10
C ALA A 559 -42.00 -16.39 15.22
N ALA A 560 -41.01 -16.29 16.12
CA ALA A 560 -40.18 -15.09 16.26
C ALA A 560 -39.38 -14.78 14.98
N VAL A 561 -38.70 -15.78 14.41
CA VAL A 561 -37.93 -15.63 13.15
C VAL A 561 -38.85 -15.33 11.96
N GLY A 562 -40.03 -15.95 11.90
CA GLY A 562 -41.02 -15.72 10.86
C GLY A 562 -41.58 -14.28 10.86
N ALA A 563 -41.72 -13.67 12.04
CA ALA A 563 -42.35 -12.36 12.23
C ALA A 563 -41.47 -11.14 11.93
N VAL A 564 -40.16 -11.31 11.70
CA VAL A 564 -39.20 -10.20 11.53
C VAL A 564 -38.43 -10.26 10.21
N SER A 565 -38.07 -9.12 9.63
CA SER A 565 -37.21 -9.04 8.44
C SER A 565 -35.73 -9.17 8.76
N GLY A 566 -34.88 -9.39 7.74
CA GLY A 566 -33.42 -9.42 7.92
C GLY A 566 -32.86 -8.11 8.48
N GLU A 567 -33.39 -6.96 8.04
CA GLU A 567 -33.00 -5.63 8.50
C GLU A 567 -33.36 -5.42 9.97
N GLN A 568 -34.52 -5.93 10.40
CA GLN A 568 -34.95 -5.87 11.81
C GLN A 568 -34.01 -6.69 12.69
N ILE A 569 -33.59 -7.87 12.23
CA ILE A 569 -32.59 -8.70 12.91
C ILE A 569 -31.25 -7.97 12.97
N LEU A 570 -30.79 -7.41 11.85
CA LEU A 570 -29.52 -6.69 11.76
C LEU A 570 -29.53 -5.48 12.71
N ASN A 571 -30.62 -4.73 12.75
CA ASN A 571 -30.80 -3.60 13.65
C ASN A 571 -30.76 -4.01 15.12
N ALA A 572 -31.39 -5.12 15.47
CA ALA A 572 -31.39 -5.67 16.81
C ALA A 572 -29.96 -6.04 17.26
N ILE A 573 -29.16 -6.64 16.37
CA ILE A 573 -27.74 -6.94 16.61
C ILE A 573 -26.93 -5.64 16.80
N VAL A 574 -27.09 -4.68 15.89
CA VAL A 574 -26.40 -3.37 15.93
C VAL A 574 -26.72 -2.62 17.23
N THR A 575 -27.99 -2.65 17.64
CA THR A 575 -28.48 -2.03 18.87
C THR A 575 -27.87 -2.71 20.10
N ALA A 576 -27.90 -4.04 20.16
CA ALA A 576 -27.30 -4.81 21.25
C ALA A 576 -25.79 -4.53 21.39
N ALA A 577 -25.05 -4.46 20.29
CA ALA A 577 -23.63 -4.10 20.27
C ALA A 577 -23.35 -2.64 20.68
N GLY A 578 -24.38 -1.81 20.86
CA GLY A 578 -24.27 -0.44 21.39
C GLY A 578 -24.70 -0.26 22.83
N GLN A 579 -25.16 -1.32 23.52
CA GLN A 579 -25.61 -1.26 24.90
C GLN A 579 -24.53 -1.74 25.87
N ASP A 580 -24.61 -1.25 27.12
CA ASP A 580 -23.79 -1.73 28.24
C ASP A 580 -24.28 -3.11 28.71
N GLY A 581 -23.36 -4.03 29.01
CA GLY A 581 -23.67 -5.41 29.39
C GLY A 581 -23.48 -6.39 28.24
N GLN A 582 -22.31 -7.03 28.22
CA GLN A 582 -21.85 -7.98 27.20
C GLN A 582 -21.51 -9.36 27.80
N ASP A 583 -22.00 -9.61 29.01
CA ASP A 583 -21.85 -10.87 29.73
C ASP A 583 -23.06 -11.76 29.46
N GLY A 584 -22.83 -13.07 29.31
CA GLY A 584 -23.93 -14.04 29.16
C GLY A 584 -24.84 -14.07 30.36
N LYS A 585 -26.15 -14.09 30.11
CA LYS A 585 -27.19 -14.21 31.15
C LYS A 585 -28.15 -15.34 30.84
N ALA A 586 -28.82 -15.81 31.88
CA ALA A 586 -29.95 -16.72 31.70
C ALA A 586 -31.03 -16.06 30.85
N ALA A 587 -31.77 -16.87 30.08
CA ALA A 587 -32.83 -16.38 29.19
C ALA A 587 -33.82 -15.45 29.93
N GLY A 588 -34.22 -15.82 31.15
CA GLY A 588 -35.10 -14.99 32.00
C GLY A 588 -34.54 -13.58 32.29
N ASP A 589 -33.22 -13.45 32.31
CA ASP A 589 -32.52 -12.22 32.72
C ASP A 589 -31.97 -11.38 31.56
N ALA A 590 -31.84 -11.96 30.37
CA ALA A 590 -31.27 -11.30 29.21
C ALA A 590 -32.08 -10.06 28.78
N LYS A 591 -31.38 -8.93 28.65
CA LYS A 591 -31.95 -7.64 28.24
C LYS A 591 -31.75 -7.33 26.76
N ASN A 592 -30.78 -7.99 26.12
CA ASN A 592 -30.46 -7.82 24.71
C ASN A 592 -30.05 -9.15 24.06
N ALA A 593 -29.93 -9.14 22.74
CA ALA A 593 -29.58 -10.31 21.94
C ALA A 593 -28.20 -10.90 22.25
N ILE A 594 -27.21 -10.09 22.65
CA ILE A 594 -25.86 -10.55 22.99
C ILE A 594 -25.87 -11.34 24.31
N GLU A 595 -26.48 -10.78 25.36
CA GLU A 595 -26.59 -11.44 26.67
C GLU A 595 -27.29 -12.80 26.55
N ALA A 596 -28.34 -12.87 25.72
CA ALA A 596 -29.07 -14.09 25.41
C ALA A 596 -28.25 -15.10 24.58
N ALA A 597 -27.55 -14.64 23.55
CA ALA A 597 -26.76 -15.49 22.65
C ALA A 597 -25.61 -16.19 23.39
N ILE A 598 -24.88 -15.46 24.23
CA ILE A 598 -23.84 -16.02 25.09
C ILE A 598 -24.48 -17.03 26.06
N GLY A 599 -25.55 -16.60 26.74
CA GLY A 599 -26.34 -17.44 27.64
C GLY A 599 -25.63 -17.74 28.98
N ALA A 600 -26.41 -18.06 30.01
CA ALA A 600 -25.93 -18.61 31.27
C ALA A 600 -27.00 -19.47 31.95
N GLY A 601 -26.63 -20.59 32.56
CA GLY A 601 -27.55 -21.36 33.40
C GLY A 601 -28.52 -22.29 32.66
N ALA A 602 -29.56 -22.71 33.37
CA ALA A 602 -30.51 -23.75 32.92
C ALA A 602 -31.53 -23.22 31.90
N ALA A 603 -32.24 -24.14 31.23
CA ALA A 603 -33.32 -23.79 30.32
C ALA A 603 -34.41 -22.97 31.03
N ALA A 604 -34.70 -21.79 30.49
CA ALA A 604 -35.72 -20.89 31.00
C ALA A 604 -36.39 -20.16 29.82
N ASP A 605 -37.64 -19.73 30.01
CA ASP A 605 -38.27 -18.79 29.10
C ASP A 605 -37.50 -17.46 29.14
N PHE A 606 -37.50 -16.72 28.03
CA PHE A 606 -37.07 -15.33 28.06
C PHE A 606 -37.98 -14.50 28.98
N GLY A 607 -37.41 -13.56 29.73
CA GLY A 607 -38.20 -12.69 30.58
C GLY A 607 -39.18 -11.83 29.75
N ASP A 608 -40.37 -11.58 30.28
CA ASP A 608 -41.45 -10.84 29.58
C ASP A 608 -41.64 -9.40 30.10
N GLY A 609 -40.75 -8.95 30.98
CA GLY A 609 -40.64 -7.55 31.40
C GLY A 609 -40.24 -6.62 30.25
N ASN A 610 -40.56 -5.33 30.37
CA ASN A 610 -40.32 -4.36 29.30
C ASN A 610 -38.83 -4.20 28.93
N ASP A 611 -37.92 -4.46 29.88
CA ASP A 611 -36.47 -4.43 29.69
C ASP A 611 -35.89 -5.78 29.22
N LYS A 612 -36.70 -6.81 29.10
CA LYS A 612 -36.31 -8.16 28.65
C LYS A 612 -36.65 -8.39 27.18
N ILE A 613 -36.25 -9.54 26.63
CA ILE A 613 -36.39 -9.85 25.21
C ILE A 613 -37.54 -10.80 24.87
N GLY A 614 -38.26 -11.38 25.85
CA GLY A 614 -39.27 -12.42 25.60
C GLY A 614 -40.49 -11.97 24.80
N LYS A 615 -40.70 -10.65 24.66
CA LYS A 615 -41.74 -10.06 23.79
C LYS A 615 -41.20 -9.46 22.48
N LYS A 616 -39.87 -9.48 22.27
CA LYS A 616 -39.16 -8.77 21.19
C LYS A 616 -38.62 -9.76 20.16
N ASN A 617 -39.40 -10.04 19.11
CA ASN A 617 -39.07 -11.06 18.12
C ASN A 617 -37.75 -10.80 17.38
N ASP A 618 -37.41 -9.53 17.15
CA ASP A 618 -36.17 -9.08 16.53
C ASP A 618 -34.96 -9.42 17.40
N GLN A 619 -35.05 -9.18 18.70
CA GLN A 619 -34.01 -9.54 19.68
C GLN A 619 -33.86 -11.05 19.84
N ILE A 620 -34.97 -11.80 19.82
CA ILE A 620 -34.94 -13.27 19.86
C ILE A 620 -34.26 -13.80 18.59
N ALA A 621 -34.68 -13.37 17.41
CA ALA A 621 -34.08 -13.80 16.14
C ALA A 621 -32.59 -13.40 16.03
N ALA A 622 -32.23 -12.21 16.49
CA ALA A 622 -30.84 -11.77 16.60
C ALA A 622 -30.01 -12.64 17.53
N ALA A 623 -30.56 -13.06 18.68
CA ALA A 623 -29.87 -13.97 19.60
C ALA A 623 -29.65 -15.36 18.96
N LEU A 624 -30.63 -15.87 18.20
CA LEU A 624 -30.49 -17.12 17.44
C LEU A 624 -29.37 -17.02 16.41
N VAL A 625 -29.32 -15.91 15.65
CA VAL A 625 -28.26 -15.69 14.65
C VAL A 625 -26.90 -15.64 15.33
N LEU A 626 -26.74 -14.74 16.31
CA LEU A 626 -25.47 -14.55 17.02
C LEU A 626 -24.94 -15.85 17.63
N ARG A 627 -25.79 -16.63 18.30
CA ARG A 627 -25.37 -17.92 18.85
C ARG A 627 -25.12 -18.97 17.78
N GLY A 628 -25.91 -19.00 16.71
CA GLY A 628 -25.79 -19.98 15.63
C GLY A 628 -24.54 -19.84 14.77
N VAL A 629 -23.92 -18.64 14.76
CA VAL A 629 -22.65 -18.38 14.06
C VAL A 629 -21.44 -18.21 15.00
N ALA A 630 -21.65 -18.09 16.31
CA ALA A 630 -20.58 -17.92 17.28
C ALA A 630 -19.91 -19.25 17.67
N LYS A 631 -18.63 -19.16 18.04
CA LYS A 631 -17.84 -20.31 18.51
C LYS A 631 -18.48 -20.94 19.75
N SER A 632 -18.52 -22.26 19.79
CA SER A 632 -19.13 -23.07 20.86
C SER A 632 -20.63 -22.83 21.08
N GLY A 633 -21.28 -22.02 20.25
CA GLY A 633 -22.71 -21.79 20.29
C GLY A 633 -23.47 -23.07 19.95
N LYS A 634 -24.09 -23.68 20.96
CA LYS A 634 -24.87 -24.91 20.80
C LYS A 634 -26.25 -24.76 21.41
N PHE A 635 -27.28 -24.99 20.62
CA PHE A 635 -28.66 -24.98 21.08
C PHE A 635 -29.05 -26.30 21.71
N ALA A 636 -30.03 -26.29 22.62
CA ALA A 636 -30.61 -27.50 23.18
C ALA A 636 -31.86 -27.92 22.40
N GLY A 637 -31.93 -29.18 22.01
CA GLY A 637 -33.12 -29.79 21.43
C GLY A 637 -33.45 -31.13 22.08
N ALA A 638 -34.72 -31.40 22.31
CA ALA A 638 -35.16 -32.77 22.58
C ALA A 638 -34.73 -33.69 21.41
N ASN A 639 -34.53 -34.99 21.69
CA ASN A 639 -33.99 -35.95 20.71
C ASN A 639 -34.75 -35.97 19.36
N ASN A 640 -36.06 -35.68 19.37
CA ASN A 640 -36.92 -35.64 18.20
C ASN A 640 -37.10 -34.24 17.58
N GLU A 641 -36.55 -33.19 18.19
CA GLU A 641 -36.72 -31.79 17.77
C GLU A 641 -35.42 -31.13 17.30
N THR A 642 -34.28 -31.84 17.39
CA THR A 642 -32.93 -31.35 17.06
C THR A 642 -32.85 -30.78 15.63
N GLU A 643 -33.39 -31.48 14.63
CA GLU A 643 -33.41 -31.01 13.23
C GLU A 643 -34.29 -29.78 13.03
N LYS A 644 -35.40 -29.66 13.78
CA LYS A 644 -36.28 -28.49 13.67
C LYS A 644 -35.66 -27.25 14.31
N VAL A 645 -34.97 -27.41 15.44
CA VAL A 645 -34.16 -26.34 16.06
C VAL A 645 -33.11 -25.85 15.06
N LYS A 646 -32.37 -26.78 14.42
CA LYS A 646 -31.35 -26.45 13.42
C LYS A 646 -31.95 -25.68 12.23
N ALA A 647 -33.08 -26.14 11.69
CA ALA A 647 -33.75 -25.48 10.57
C ALA A 647 -34.21 -24.04 10.90
N VAL A 648 -34.71 -23.80 12.12
CA VAL A 648 -35.10 -22.46 12.58
C VAL A 648 -33.87 -21.53 12.68
N VAL A 649 -32.75 -22.03 13.21
CA VAL A 649 -31.50 -21.26 13.30
C VAL A 649 -30.93 -20.96 11.92
N GLU A 650 -30.86 -21.95 11.03
CA GLU A 650 -30.43 -21.75 9.64
C GLU A 650 -31.32 -20.74 8.92
N SER A 651 -32.64 -20.81 9.11
CA SER A 651 -33.58 -19.84 8.57
C SER A 651 -33.31 -18.43 9.07
N ALA A 652 -33.02 -18.25 10.37
CA ALA A 652 -32.68 -16.94 10.93
C ALA A 652 -31.37 -16.38 10.35
N VAL A 653 -30.33 -17.22 10.22
CA VAL A 653 -29.04 -16.84 9.63
C VAL A 653 -29.19 -16.48 8.15
N VAL A 654 -29.89 -17.31 7.37
CA VAL A 654 -30.18 -17.05 5.95
C VAL A 654 -31.05 -15.80 5.80
N LYS A 655 -32.00 -15.54 6.69
CA LYS A 655 -32.80 -14.31 6.63
C LYS A 655 -31.97 -13.05 6.95
N THR A 656 -30.92 -13.19 7.76
CA THR A 656 -30.02 -12.08 8.12
C THR A 656 -28.98 -11.78 7.03
N PHE A 657 -28.47 -12.81 6.34
CA PHE A 657 -27.34 -12.68 5.42
C PHE A 657 -27.64 -13.09 3.97
N GLY A 658 -28.66 -13.92 3.75
CA GLY A 658 -28.87 -14.69 2.52
C GLY A 658 -29.35 -13.88 1.32
N GLU A 659 -30.18 -12.85 1.49
CA GLU A 659 -30.67 -12.06 0.34
C GLU A 659 -29.56 -11.19 -0.30
N TRP A 660 -28.61 -10.74 0.52
CA TRP A 660 -27.46 -9.94 0.08
C TRP A 660 -26.31 -10.82 -0.45
N LEU A 661 -25.99 -11.92 0.24
CA LEU A 661 -24.92 -12.85 -0.17
C LEU A 661 -25.28 -13.67 -1.41
N ASP A 662 -26.52 -14.16 -1.56
CA ASP A 662 -26.91 -14.95 -2.74
C ASP A 662 -26.89 -14.11 -4.03
N GLY A 663 -27.19 -12.81 -3.93
CA GLY A 663 -27.05 -11.85 -5.04
C GLY A 663 -25.58 -11.59 -5.43
N LEU A 664 -24.70 -11.40 -4.45
CA LEU A 664 -23.26 -11.18 -4.68
C LEU A 664 -22.54 -12.46 -5.17
N ILE A 665 -22.90 -13.62 -4.65
CA ILE A 665 -22.31 -14.91 -5.03
C ILE A 665 -22.71 -15.26 -6.46
N LYS A 666 -23.99 -15.12 -6.84
CA LYS A 666 -24.43 -15.34 -8.23
C LYS A 666 -23.76 -14.37 -9.22
N ALA A 667 -23.52 -13.13 -8.80
CA ALA A 667 -22.78 -12.15 -9.58
C ALA A 667 -21.29 -12.52 -9.74
N ALA A 668 -20.64 -12.98 -8.66
CA ALA A 668 -19.25 -13.40 -8.66
C ALA A 668 -19.02 -14.71 -9.47
N GLU A 669 -19.93 -15.68 -9.38
CA GLU A 669 -19.87 -16.94 -10.13
C GLU A 669 -20.05 -16.75 -11.64
N GLY A 670 -20.87 -15.76 -12.05
CA GLY A 670 -21.04 -15.38 -13.45
C GLY A 670 -19.82 -14.65 -14.04
N GLY A 671 -19.21 -13.75 -13.27
CA GLY A 671 -18.05 -12.95 -13.71
C GLY A 671 -16.74 -13.75 -13.74
N GLY A 672 -16.49 -14.57 -12.71
CA GLY A 672 -15.24 -15.33 -12.58
C GLY A 672 -15.03 -16.41 -13.66
N LYS A 673 -16.11 -17.07 -14.12
CA LYS A 673 -16.04 -18.07 -15.21
C LYS A 673 -15.95 -17.46 -16.61
N ALA A 674 -16.44 -16.24 -16.79
CA ALA A 674 -16.41 -15.53 -18.08
C ALA A 674 -15.09 -14.77 -18.33
N ALA A 675 -14.35 -14.47 -17.25
CA ALA A 675 -13.06 -13.78 -17.26
C ALA A 675 -11.84 -14.73 -17.32
N ASP A 676 -12.03 -16.05 -17.19
CA ASP A 676 -10.92 -17.00 -17.13
C ASP A 676 -10.34 -17.31 -18.54
N GLY A 677 -9.16 -16.74 -18.82
CA GLY A 677 -8.19 -17.32 -19.75
C GLY A 677 -7.98 -16.65 -21.11
N GLY A 678 -7.59 -15.37 -21.16
CA GLY A 678 -6.90 -14.80 -22.31
C GLY A 678 -5.91 -13.72 -21.86
N GLY A 679 -4.60 -13.92 -22.08
CA GLY A 679 -3.54 -12.98 -21.68
C GLY A 679 -3.49 -11.66 -22.47
N ASP A 680 -4.62 -11.21 -23.01
CA ASP A 680 -4.75 -9.97 -23.77
C ASP A 680 -4.93 -8.77 -22.81
N LYS A 681 -4.24 -7.66 -23.09
CA LYS A 681 -4.31 -6.43 -22.27
C LYS A 681 -5.65 -5.70 -22.50
N ILE A 682 -6.13 -4.95 -21.50
CA ILE A 682 -7.26 -4.01 -21.69
C ILE A 682 -6.91 -3.02 -22.81
N GLY A 683 -7.85 -2.79 -23.73
CA GLY A 683 -7.63 -1.93 -24.89
C GLY A 683 -6.63 -2.50 -25.89
N ASN A 684 -6.57 -3.83 -26.05
CA ASN A 684 -5.70 -4.46 -27.04
C ASN A 684 -6.04 -3.97 -28.46
N VAL A 685 -5.06 -3.37 -29.12
CA VAL A 685 -5.13 -2.93 -30.52
C VAL A 685 -4.15 -3.78 -31.31
N ASP A 686 -4.57 -4.28 -32.48
CA ASP A 686 -3.69 -5.13 -33.28
C ASP A 686 -2.43 -4.38 -33.76
N ALA A 687 -1.31 -5.09 -33.87
CA ALA A 687 -0.02 -4.47 -34.14
C ALA A 687 0.06 -3.92 -35.57
N ALA A 688 0.56 -2.68 -35.70
CA ALA A 688 0.97 -2.01 -36.95
C ALA A 688 0.04 -2.23 -38.16
N GLY A 689 -1.22 -1.76 -38.06
CA GLY A 689 -2.15 -1.66 -39.18
C GLY A 689 -3.06 -2.88 -39.34
N GLY A 690 -3.09 -3.73 -38.33
CA GLY A 690 -3.89 -4.95 -38.27
C GLY A 690 -5.39 -4.71 -38.11
N ALA A 691 -6.15 -5.73 -38.50
CA ALA A 691 -7.59 -5.80 -38.40
C ALA A 691 -8.04 -5.99 -36.95
N GLY A 692 -9.12 -5.33 -36.53
CA GLY A 692 -9.77 -5.67 -35.26
C GLY A 692 -10.30 -7.12 -35.27
N ALA A 693 -10.40 -7.73 -34.10
CA ALA A 693 -10.90 -9.10 -33.94
C ALA A 693 -12.18 -9.14 -33.10
N ASN A 694 -13.12 -10.00 -33.48
CA ASN A 694 -14.36 -10.23 -32.73
C ASN A 694 -14.04 -10.73 -31.32
N ALA A 695 -14.74 -10.19 -30.32
CA ALA A 695 -14.61 -10.67 -28.95
C ALA A 695 -15.31 -12.03 -28.78
N ASN A 696 -14.87 -12.80 -27.80
CA ASN A 696 -15.50 -14.06 -27.46
C ASN A 696 -16.91 -13.80 -26.88
N LYS A 697 -17.92 -14.43 -27.50
CA LYS A 697 -19.34 -14.27 -27.14
C LYS A 697 -19.60 -14.64 -25.68
N GLU A 698 -19.09 -15.77 -25.22
CA GLU A 698 -19.32 -16.26 -23.85
C GLU A 698 -18.73 -15.29 -22.81
N SER A 699 -17.56 -14.71 -23.10
CA SER A 699 -16.90 -13.73 -22.26
C SER A 699 -17.68 -12.41 -22.19
N VAL A 700 -18.08 -11.84 -23.34
CA VAL A 700 -18.88 -10.60 -23.37
C VAL A 700 -20.22 -10.79 -22.65
N ASN A 701 -20.95 -11.86 -22.95
CA ASN A 701 -22.25 -12.13 -22.35
C ASN A 701 -22.15 -12.41 -20.85
N GLY A 702 -21.12 -13.14 -20.43
CA GLY A 702 -20.87 -13.43 -19.02
C GLY A 702 -20.51 -12.19 -18.21
N ILE A 703 -19.66 -11.30 -18.75
CA ILE A 703 -19.30 -10.03 -18.10
C ILE A 703 -20.53 -9.11 -17.98
N ALA A 704 -21.29 -8.95 -19.07
CA ALA A 704 -22.50 -8.12 -19.06
C ALA A 704 -23.57 -8.67 -18.10
N GLY A 705 -23.73 -10.00 -18.06
CA GLY A 705 -24.62 -10.69 -17.13
C GLY A 705 -24.19 -10.56 -15.67
N ALA A 706 -22.90 -10.64 -15.38
CA ALA A 706 -22.34 -10.43 -14.05
C ALA A 706 -22.58 -9.00 -13.56
N ILE A 707 -22.27 -8.00 -14.39
CA ILE A 707 -22.54 -6.58 -14.12
C ILE A 707 -24.03 -6.35 -13.84
N LYS A 708 -24.92 -6.92 -14.66
CA LYS A 708 -26.37 -6.88 -14.42
C LYS A 708 -26.75 -7.48 -13.07
N GLY A 709 -26.18 -8.63 -12.72
CA GLY A 709 -26.39 -9.29 -11.42
C GLY A 709 -25.97 -8.41 -10.24
N ILE A 710 -24.80 -7.75 -10.32
CA ILE A 710 -24.31 -6.81 -9.30
C ILE A 710 -25.29 -5.64 -9.15
N VAL A 711 -25.70 -5.03 -10.26
CA VAL A 711 -26.60 -3.86 -10.24
C VAL A 711 -28.00 -4.22 -9.76
N GLU A 712 -28.55 -5.38 -10.16
CA GLU A 712 -29.85 -5.84 -9.67
C GLU A 712 -29.81 -6.24 -8.19
N ALA A 713 -28.70 -6.82 -7.71
CA ALA A 713 -28.50 -7.07 -6.28
C ALA A 713 -28.40 -5.75 -5.50
N ALA A 714 -27.67 -4.77 -6.03
CA ALA A 714 -27.56 -3.44 -5.44
C ALA A 714 -28.93 -2.73 -5.38
N LYS A 715 -29.75 -2.81 -6.43
CA LYS A 715 -31.12 -2.23 -6.46
C LYS A 715 -32.08 -2.85 -5.44
N LYS A 716 -31.82 -4.07 -4.97
CA LYS A 716 -32.64 -4.74 -3.94
C LYS A 716 -32.33 -4.23 -2.53
N VAL A 717 -31.23 -3.49 -2.34
CA VAL A 717 -30.94 -2.78 -1.10
C VAL A 717 -31.79 -1.52 -1.05
N GLU A 718 -32.75 -1.47 -0.13
CA GLU A 718 -33.65 -0.32 0.03
C GLU A 718 -32.84 0.96 0.32
N GLY A 719 -32.97 1.98 -0.54
CA GLY A 719 -32.19 3.22 -0.51
C GLY A 719 -31.12 3.36 -1.61
N VAL A 720 -30.63 2.26 -2.20
CA VAL A 720 -29.70 2.33 -3.33
C VAL A 720 -30.47 2.76 -4.59
N LYS A 721 -30.36 4.05 -4.93
CA LYS A 721 -31.02 4.62 -6.10
C LYS A 721 -30.12 4.53 -7.34
N PHE A 722 -30.23 3.45 -8.11
CA PHE A 722 -29.64 3.37 -9.44
C PHE A 722 -30.64 3.92 -10.48
N GLU A 723 -30.69 5.25 -10.59
CA GLU A 723 -31.51 6.00 -11.56
C GLU A 723 -30.63 6.86 -12.50
N PRO A 724 -29.87 6.23 -13.39
CA PRO A 724 -29.03 6.94 -14.34
C PRO A 724 -29.90 7.76 -15.30
N THR A 725 -29.53 9.03 -15.50
CA THR A 725 -30.20 9.90 -16.48
C THR A 725 -29.93 9.40 -17.90
N LYS A 726 -30.90 9.50 -18.82
CA LYS A 726 -30.67 9.14 -20.24
C LYS A 726 -29.50 9.96 -20.80
N ALA A 727 -28.55 9.30 -21.46
CA ALA A 727 -27.46 9.99 -22.15
C ALA A 727 -27.99 10.85 -23.31
N ALA A 728 -27.30 11.95 -23.58
CA ALA A 728 -27.59 12.79 -24.74
C ALA A 728 -27.23 12.03 -26.02
N ASP A 729 -28.16 12.00 -26.98
CA ASP A 729 -27.92 11.40 -28.28
C ASP A 729 -26.98 12.30 -29.10
N ALA A 730 -25.91 11.75 -29.69
CA ALA A 730 -24.94 12.49 -30.51
C ALA A 730 -24.40 11.64 -31.67
N ASP A 731 -24.02 12.27 -32.78
CA ASP A 731 -23.53 11.57 -33.98
C ASP A 731 -22.05 11.13 -33.85
N ASN A 732 -21.86 10.04 -33.10
CA ASN A 732 -20.57 9.38 -32.87
C ASN A 732 -20.46 8.01 -33.53
N LYS A 733 -21.32 7.73 -34.53
CA LYS A 733 -21.41 6.44 -35.22
C LYS A 733 -20.10 5.93 -35.83
N LYS A 734 -19.19 6.82 -36.23
CA LYS A 734 -17.88 6.44 -36.79
C LYS A 734 -17.01 5.64 -35.83
N ALA A 735 -17.29 5.68 -34.52
CA ALA A 735 -16.68 4.79 -33.53
C ALA A 735 -16.86 3.30 -33.87
N GLY A 736 -17.88 2.94 -34.66
CA GLY A 736 -18.12 1.57 -35.12
C GLY A 736 -16.96 0.99 -35.93
N LYS A 737 -16.14 1.82 -36.57
CA LYS A 737 -15.00 1.34 -37.35
C LYS A 737 -13.92 0.70 -36.50
N LEU A 738 -13.80 1.07 -35.22
CA LEU A 738 -12.88 0.41 -34.29
C LEU A 738 -13.27 -1.05 -34.01
N PHE A 739 -14.50 -1.44 -34.29
CA PHE A 739 -15.05 -2.77 -34.04
C PHE A 739 -14.95 -3.70 -35.26
N GLY A 740 -14.56 -3.17 -36.43
CA GLY A 740 -14.43 -3.91 -37.68
C GLY A 740 -13.04 -4.49 -37.94
N ASN A 741 -12.85 -5.10 -39.12
CA ASN A 741 -11.62 -5.78 -39.51
C ASN A 741 -10.69 -4.95 -40.43
N ALA A 742 -10.84 -3.63 -40.47
CA ALA A 742 -9.97 -2.73 -41.22
C ALA A 742 -9.51 -1.57 -40.32
N ALA A 743 -8.31 -1.04 -40.57
CA ALA A 743 -7.70 -0.01 -39.73
C ALA A 743 -8.57 1.25 -39.62
N ALA A 744 -8.91 1.63 -38.38
CA ALA A 744 -9.65 2.85 -38.08
C ALA A 744 -8.71 4.08 -38.07
N GLY A 745 -9.18 5.21 -38.61
CA GLY A 745 -8.42 6.45 -38.69
C GLY A 745 -8.67 7.38 -37.50
N ALA A 746 -7.93 8.48 -37.42
CA ALA A 746 -7.99 9.45 -36.31
C ALA A 746 -9.41 9.99 -36.02
N GLU A 747 -10.23 10.20 -37.06
CA GLU A 747 -11.61 10.65 -36.91
C GLU A 747 -12.47 9.63 -36.15
N ASP A 748 -12.30 8.33 -36.43
CA ASP A 748 -13.07 7.27 -35.80
C ASP A 748 -12.74 7.18 -34.30
N VAL A 749 -11.46 7.33 -33.95
CA VAL A 749 -10.96 7.36 -32.56
C VAL A 749 -11.48 8.58 -31.81
N ASN A 750 -11.48 9.76 -32.44
CA ASN A 750 -12.02 10.99 -31.84
C ASN A 750 -13.52 10.87 -31.57
N LYS A 751 -14.27 10.17 -32.43
CA LYS A 751 -15.70 9.91 -32.23
C LYS A 751 -15.96 8.91 -31.10
N ALA A 752 -15.10 7.91 -30.94
CA ALA A 752 -15.13 7.05 -29.77
C ALA A 752 -14.82 7.82 -28.47
N ALA A 753 -13.80 8.68 -28.48
CA ALA A 753 -13.46 9.55 -27.35
C ALA A 753 -14.62 10.50 -26.98
N ALA A 754 -15.25 11.11 -27.99
CA ALA A 754 -16.40 11.99 -27.79
C ALA A 754 -17.61 11.24 -27.19
N ALA A 755 -17.86 10.00 -27.61
CA ALA A 755 -18.92 9.18 -27.04
C ALA A 755 -18.65 8.85 -25.57
N VAL A 756 -17.42 8.41 -25.24
CA VAL A 756 -17.01 8.11 -23.85
C VAL A 756 -17.03 9.37 -22.99
N GLY A 757 -16.54 10.49 -23.50
CA GLY A 757 -16.51 11.78 -22.80
C GLY A 757 -17.90 12.34 -22.46
N ALA A 758 -18.90 12.06 -23.30
CA ALA A 758 -20.26 12.57 -23.15
C ALA A 758 -21.14 11.79 -22.16
N VAL A 759 -20.65 10.70 -21.57
CA VAL A 759 -21.43 9.84 -20.65
C VAL A 759 -20.73 9.60 -19.33
N SER A 760 -21.53 9.41 -18.27
CA SER A 760 -21.06 9.03 -16.94
C SER A 760 -20.89 7.51 -16.80
N GLY A 761 -20.19 7.09 -15.74
CA GLY A 761 -20.04 5.68 -15.38
C GLY A 761 -21.37 4.98 -15.20
N GLU A 762 -22.31 5.62 -14.51
CA GLU A 762 -23.66 5.09 -14.25
C GLU A 762 -24.45 4.92 -15.55
N GLN A 763 -24.28 5.82 -16.52
CA GLN A 763 -24.92 5.71 -17.84
C GLN A 763 -24.36 4.54 -18.65
N ILE A 764 -23.03 4.34 -18.63
CA ILE A 764 -22.37 3.18 -19.26
C ILE A 764 -22.84 1.89 -18.58
N LEU A 765 -22.84 1.86 -17.25
CA LEU A 765 -23.29 0.72 -16.46
C LEU A 765 -24.74 0.37 -16.77
N ASN A 766 -25.62 1.38 -16.87
CA ASN A 766 -27.01 1.18 -17.26
C ASN A 766 -27.17 0.61 -18.66
N ALA A 767 -26.37 1.09 -19.60
CA ALA A 767 -26.37 0.61 -20.98
C ALA A 767 -25.96 -0.87 -21.06
N ILE A 768 -24.96 -1.29 -20.28
CA ILE A 768 -24.54 -2.69 -20.15
C ILE A 768 -25.66 -3.55 -19.54
N VAL A 769 -26.22 -3.11 -18.41
CA VAL A 769 -27.33 -3.79 -17.71
C VAL A 769 -28.54 -3.96 -18.63
N THR A 770 -28.88 -2.91 -19.39
CA THR A 770 -29.99 -2.91 -20.35
C THR A 770 -29.71 -3.90 -21.49
N ALA A 771 -28.51 -3.89 -22.07
CA ALA A 771 -28.13 -4.81 -23.14
C ALA A 771 -28.16 -6.28 -22.68
N ALA A 772 -27.70 -6.57 -21.47
CA ALA A 772 -27.77 -7.91 -20.87
C ALA A 772 -29.20 -8.41 -20.62
N GLY A 773 -30.18 -7.49 -20.56
CA GLY A 773 -31.60 -7.81 -20.43
C GLY A 773 -32.38 -7.90 -21.74
N GLN A 774 -31.76 -7.64 -22.89
CA GLN A 774 -32.42 -7.68 -24.20
C GLN A 774 -32.19 -9.02 -24.93
N ASP A 775 -33.14 -9.37 -25.81
CA ASP A 775 -32.99 -10.47 -26.75
C ASP A 775 -31.99 -10.09 -27.86
N GLY A 776 -31.09 -11.02 -28.25
CA GLY A 776 -30.05 -10.77 -29.26
C GLY A 776 -28.67 -10.49 -28.64
N GLN A 777 -27.97 -11.57 -28.29
CA GLN A 777 -26.62 -11.57 -27.70
C GLN A 777 -25.58 -12.23 -28.63
N ASP A 778 -25.89 -12.25 -29.93
CA ASP A 778 -25.01 -12.72 -30.98
C ASP A 778 -24.31 -11.53 -31.62
N GLY A 779 -23.00 -11.63 -31.82
CA GLY A 779 -22.23 -10.55 -32.42
C GLY A 779 -22.76 -10.13 -33.81
N LYS A 780 -22.80 -8.81 -34.04
CA LYS A 780 -23.22 -8.19 -35.30
C LYS A 780 -22.16 -7.21 -35.77
N ALA A 781 -22.10 -6.98 -37.09
CA ALA A 781 -21.30 -5.89 -37.64
C ALA A 781 -21.82 -4.54 -37.11
N ALA A 782 -20.96 -3.52 -37.05
CA ALA A 782 -21.29 -2.22 -36.44
C ALA A 782 -22.58 -1.60 -37.02
N GLY A 783 -22.77 -1.64 -38.35
CA GLY A 783 -23.99 -1.13 -38.99
C GLY A 783 -25.29 -1.82 -38.52
N ASP A 784 -25.20 -3.06 -38.05
CA ASP A 784 -26.34 -3.90 -37.70
C ASP A 784 -26.62 -4.00 -36.19
N ALA A 785 -25.64 -3.70 -35.34
CA ALA A 785 -25.74 -3.82 -33.89
C ALA A 785 -26.86 -2.93 -33.30
N LYS A 786 -27.71 -3.55 -32.48
CA LYS A 786 -28.85 -2.91 -31.80
C LYS A 786 -28.57 -2.61 -30.33
N ASN A 787 -27.59 -3.28 -29.73
CA ASN A 787 -27.18 -3.09 -28.35
C ASN A 787 -25.64 -3.20 -28.19
N ALA A 788 -25.14 -2.81 -27.01
CA ALA A 788 -23.73 -2.81 -26.70
C ALA A 788 -23.06 -4.20 -26.78
N ILE A 789 -23.78 -5.28 -26.46
CA ILE A 789 -23.25 -6.66 -26.50
C ILE A 789 -23.02 -7.11 -27.94
N GLU A 790 -24.00 -6.93 -28.82
CA GLU A 790 -23.90 -7.28 -30.24
C GLU A 790 -22.71 -6.56 -30.90
N ALA A 791 -22.53 -5.28 -30.57
CA ALA A 791 -21.40 -4.47 -31.06
C ALA A 791 -20.05 -4.93 -30.49
N ALA A 792 -19.98 -5.22 -29.19
CA ALA A 792 -18.75 -5.64 -28.53
C ALA A 792 -18.22 -6.98 -29.06
N ILE A 793 -19.11 -7.95 -29.27
CA ILE A 793 -18.75 -9.25 -29.89
C ILE A 793 -18.32 -9.02 -31.35
N GLY A 794 -19.07 -8.21 -32.09
CA GLY A 794 -18.77 -7.93 -33.50
C GLY A 794 -19.21 -9.06 -34.45
N GLY A 795 -19.26 -8.76 -35.75
CA GLY A 795 -19.65 -9.70 -36.81
C GLY A 795 -18.71 -9.64 -38.00
N ALA A 796 -18.77 -10.63 -38.89
CA ALA A 796 -17.94 -10.63 -40.10
C ALA A 796 -18.32 -9.45 -41.02
N GLY A 797 -17.38 -8.53 -41.25
CA GLY A 797 -17.60 -7.37 -42.13
C GLY A 797 -16.48 -6.33 -42.06
N ALA A 798 -16.41 -5.50 -43.10
CA ALA A 798 -15.49 -4.37 -43.21
C ALA A 798 -15.74 -3.32 -42.10
N ALA A 799 -14.77 -2.42 -41.87
CA ALA A 799 -14.96 -1.27 -40.98
C ALA A 799 -16.17 -0.44 -41.44
N ALA A 800 -17.18 -0.36 -40.58
CA ALA A 800 -18.44 0.36 -40.84
C ALA A 800 -18.78 1.26 -39.66
N ASP A 801 -19.45 2.37 -39.94
CA ASP A 801 -20.08 3.19 -38.91
C ASP A 801 -21.18 2.35 -38.22
N PHE A 802 -21.45 2.65 -36.95
CA PHE A 802 -22.64 2.14 -36.30
C PHE A 802 -23.91 2.64 -37.02
N GLY A 803 -24.93 1.79 -37.13
CA GLY A 803 -26.20 2.22 -37.73
C GLY A 803 -26.81 3.39 -36.96
N ASP A 804 -27.44 4.35 -37.66
CA ASP A 804 -28.03 5.56 -37.06
C ASP A 804 -29.57 5.57 -37.06
N GLY A 805 -30.17 4.41 -37.35
CA GLY A 805 -31.59 4.13 -37.12
C GLY A 805 -31.96 4.12 -35.64
N ASN A 806 -33.24 4.31 -35.32
CA ASN A 806 -33.71 4.43 -33.94
C ASN A 806 -33.45 3.17 -33.08
N ASP A 807 -33.42 1.99 -33.72
CA ASP A 807 -33.12 0.70 -33.11
C ASP A 807 -31.62 0.36 -33.08
N LYS A 808 -30.76 1.26 -33.58
CA LYS A 808 -29.31 1.09 -33.65
C LYS A 808 -28.60 1.94 -32.60
N ILE A 809 -27.29 1.75 -32.47
CA ILE A 809 -26.50 2.40 -31.41
C ILE A 809 -25.70 3.62 -31.86
N GLY A 810 -25.64 3.95 -33.16
CA GLY A 810 -24.74 4.99 -33.68
C GLY A 810 -25.02 6.41 -33.21
N LYS A 811 -26.19 6.67 -32.64
CA LYS A 811 -26.55 7.95 -31.99
C LYS A 811 -26.51 7.91 -30.46
N LYS A 812 -26.26 6.75 -29.85
CA LYS A 812 -26.40 6.48 -28.41
C LYS A 812 -25.02 6.35 -27.78
N ASN A 813 -24.50 7.45 -27.22
CA ASN A 813 -23.14 7.49 -26.67
C ASN A 813 -22.90 6.49 -25.53
N ASP A 814 -23.92 6.25 -24.71
CA ASP A 814 -23.90 5.28 -23.61
C ASP A 814 -23.75 3.85 -24.13
N GLN A 815 -24.46 3.50 -25.20
CA GLN A 815 -24.35 2.20 -25.85
C GLN A 815 -23.01 2.03 -26.57
N ILE A 816 -22.48 3.08 -27.20
CA ILE A 816 -21.14 3.06 -27.81
C ILE A 816 -20.08 2.86 -26.73
N ALA A 817 -20.10 3.65 -25.65
CA ALA A 817 -19.15 3.53 -24.55
C ALA A 817 -19.25 2.16 -23.85
N ALA A 818 -20.46 1.64 -23.63
CA ALA A 818 -20.68 0.29 -23.12
C ALA A 818 -20.08 -0.79 -24.02
N ALA A 819 -20.20 -0.66 -25.35
CA ALA A 819 -19.59 -1.59 -26.30
C ALA A 819 -18.05 -1.54 -26.23
N LEU A 820 -17.45 -0.35 -26.05
CA LEU A 820 -16.01 -0.20 -25.83
C LEU A 820 -15.56 -0.90 -24.55
N VAL A 821 -16.26 -0.70 -23.44
CA VAL A 821 -15.95 -1.36 -22.16
C VAL A 821 -16.01 -2.87 -22.33
N LEU A 822 -17.15 -3.40 -22.78
CA LEU A 822 -17.37 -4.83 -22.92
C LEU A 822 -16.33 -5.50 -23.82
N ARG A 823 -15.98 -4.88 -24.96
CA ARG A 823 -14.94 -5.43 -25.85
C ARG A 823 -13.54 -5.27 -25.26
N GLY A 824 -13.26 -4.19 -24.55
CA GLY A 824 -11.95 -3.92 -23.95
C GLY A 824 -11.59 -4.87 -22.81
N VAL A 825 -12.58 -5.42 -22.09
CA VAL A 825 -12.38 -6.36 -20.98
C VAL A 825 -12.66 -7.82 -21.33
N ALA A 826 -13.34 -8.09 -22.45
CA ALA A 826 -13.67 -9.45 -22.85
C ALA A 826 -12.51 -10.17 -23.54
N LYS A 827 -12.49 -11.50 -23.42
CA LYS A 827 -11.53 -12.37 -24.08
C LYS A 827 -11.55 -12.19 -25.60
N SER A 828 -10.37 -12.12 -26.22
CA SER A 828 -10.18 -11.91 -27.66
C SER A 828 -10.72 -10.57 -28.20
N GLY A 829 -11.17 -9.67 -27.33
CA GLY A 829 -11.60 -8.34 -27.73
C GLY A 829 -10.41 -7.51 -28.21
N LYS A 830 -10.37 -7.22 -29.51
CA LYS A 830 -9.35 -6.35 -30.10
C LYS A 830 -9.96 -5.26 -30.95
N PHE A 831 -9.45 -4.05 -30.81
CA PHE A 831 -9.88 -2.91 -31.62
C PHE A 831 -9.00 -2.75 -32.85
N ALA A 832 -9.57 -2.21 -33.93
CA ALA A 832 -8.85 -1.81 -35.12
C ALA A 832 -8.26 -0.40 -34.96
N GLY A 833 -7.03 -0.18 -35.42
CA GLY A 833 -6.39 1.13 -35.40
C GLY A 833 -5.27 1.26 -36.43
N ALA A 834 -5.15 2.43 -37.05
CA ALA A 834 -4.00 2.78 -37.88
C ALA A 834 -2.73 2.96 -37.01
N ASN A 835 -1.54 2.80 -37.62
CA ASN A 835 -0.23 2.78 -36.93
C ASN A 835 0.03 3.96 -35.98
N ASN A 836 -0.55 5.12 -36.25
CA ASN A 836 -0.37 6.35 -35.48
C ASN A 836 -1.48 6.60 -34.44
N GLU A 837 -2.51 5.75 -34.38
CA GLU A 837 -3.69 5.94 -33.53
C GLU A 837 -3.85 4.86 -32.46
N THR A 838 -3.04 3.79 -32.49
CA THR A 838 -3.06 2.65 -31.56
C THR A 838 -3.09 3.07 -30.07
N GLU A 839 -2.20 3.99 -29.66
CA GLU A 839 -2.13 4.46 -28.27
C GLU A 839 -3.38 5.28 -27.87
N LYS A 840 -3.95 6.05 -28.81
CA LYS A 840 -5.18 6.82 -28.54
C LYS A 840 -6.39 5.91 -28.39
N VAL A 841 -6.49 4.85 -29.21
CA VAL A 841 -7.55 3.85 -29.06
C VAL A 841 -7.47 3.19 -27.68
N LYS A 842 -6.25 2.81 -27.24
CA LYS A 842 -6.02 2.23 -25.92
C LYS A 842 -6.44 3.19 -24.79
N ALA A 843 -6.04 4.45 -24.86
CA ALA A 843 -6.41 5.48 -23.88
C ALA A 843 -7.94 5.70 -23.79
N VAL A 844 -8.64 5.74 -24.94
CA VAL A 844 -10.11 5.89 -24.97
C VAL A 844 -10.81 4.70 -24.33
N VAL A 845 -10.33 3.47 -24.59
CA VAL A 845 -10.89 2.25 -23.99
C VAL A 845 -10.59 2.19 -22.49
N GLU A 846 -9.37 2.51 -22.05
CA GLU A 846 -9.02 2.57 -20.63
C GLU A 846 -9.87 3.61 -19.90
N SER A 847 -10.08 4.80 -20.47
CA SER A 847 -10.96 5.83 -19.93
C SER A 847 -12.41 5.33 -19.76
N ALA A 848 -12.93 4.59 -20.74
CA ALA A 848 -14.27 4.01 -20.65
C ALA A 848 -14.38 2.95 -19.54
N VAL A 849 -13.36 2.10 -19.38
CA VAL A 849 -13.31 1.05 -18.34
C VAL A 849 -13.17 1.67 -16.95
N VAL A 850 -12.28 2.64 -16.78
CA VAL A 850 -12.09 3.37 -15.50
C VAL A 850 -13.38 4.05 -15.06
N LYS A 851 -14.16 4.64 -15.98
CA LYS A 851 -15.48 5.21 -15.65
C LYS A 851 -16.47 4.19 -15.08
N VAL A 852 -16.34 2.90 -15.40
CA VAL A 852 -17.21 1.83 -14.87
C VAL A 852 -16.72 1.32 -13.51
N ASP A 853 -15.41 1.42 -13.24
CA ASP A 853 -14.79 1.00 -11.97
C ASP A 853 -14.90 2.09 -10.88
N ASP A 854 -14.74 3.37 -11.27
CA ASP A 854 -14.76 4.51 -10.37
C ASP A 854 -16.15 5.19 -10.31
N ASN A 855 -17.04 4.67 -9.48
CA ASN A 855 -18.31 5.34 -9.19
C ASN A 855 -18.10 6.50 -8.18
N GLY A 856 -17.54 7.61 -8.68
CA GLY A 856 -17.60 8.93 -8.06
C GLY A 856 -16.25 9.55 -7.69
N GLY A 857 -15.61 10.28 -8.62
CA GLY A 857 -14.64 11.32 -8.23
C GLY A 857 -13.39 11.54 -9.09
N LYS A 858 -13.47 11.55 -10.43
CA LYS A 858 -12.49 12.30 -11.24
C LYS A 858 -13.06 12.73 -12.58
N ALA A 859 -13.58 13.95 -12.63
CA ALA A 859 -13.76 14.63 -13.91
C ALA A 859 -12.39 15.12 -14.41
N ALA A 860 -12.17 14.97 -15.72
CA ALA A 860 -11.01 15.40 -16.52
C ALA A 860 -9.74 14.53 -16.43
N ASP A 861 -9.70 13.49 -17.27
CA ASP A 861 -8.49 13.18 -18.05
C ASP A 861 -8.83 13.46 -19.52
N GLY A 862 -8.65 14.71 -19.92
CA GLY A 862 -8.57 15.07 -21.33
C GLY A 862 -7.16 14.76 -21.79
N GLY A 863 -7.01 13.79 -22.70
CA GLY A 863 -5.72 13.33 -23.22
C GLY A 863 -4.94 14.40 -24.00
N GLY A 864 -4.30 15.32 -23.27
CA GLY A 864 -3.16 16.10 -23.69
C GLY A 864 -1.94 15.64 -22.88
N SER A 865 -0.83 15.35 -23.54
CA SER A 865 0.41 14.87 -22.91
C SER A 865 1.15 15.89 -22.03
N ASP A 866 0.49 16.97 -21.63
CA ASP A 866 1.13 18.11 -20.98
C ASP A 866 0.76 18.14 -19.49
N LYS A 867 1.78 18.15 -18.63
CA LYS A 867 1.61 18.16 -17.18
C LYS A 867 0.92 19.46 -16.75
N ILE A 868 0.03 19.36 -15.75
CA ILE A 868 -0.53 20.52 -15.01
C ILE A 868 0.63 21.46 -14.62
N GLY A 869 0.61 22.69 -15.16
CA GLY A 869 1.63 23.71 -14.90
C GLY A 869 2.90 23.63 -15.74
N ASN A 870 2.87 23.06 -16.95
CA ASN A 870 4.02 23.15 -17.86
C ASN A 870 4.32 24.62 -18.23
N VAL A 871 5.54 25.07 -17.96
CA VAL A 871 6.06 26.38 -18.38
C VAL A 871 7.13 26.12 -19.42
N ASP A 872 6.81 26.31 -20.70
CA ASP A 872 7.78 26.16 -21.78
C ASP A 872 8.88 27.22 -21.64
N ALA A 873 10.11 26.75 -21.45
CA ALA A 873 11.25 27.60 -21.13
C ALA A 873 11.76 28.46 -22.31
N ALA A 874 11.14 28.42 -23.50
CA ALA A 874 11.60 29.19 -24.66
C ALA A 874 10.58 29.36 -25.82
N GLY A 875 9.29 29.07 -25.63
CA GLY A 875 8.31 29.01 -26.74
C GLY A 875 7.03 29.82 -26.50
N ALA A 876 6.44 30.30 -27.59
CA ALA A 876 5.09 30.89 -27.64
C ALA A 876 4.05 29.90 -27.07
N GLY A 877 3.38 30.25 -25.96
CA GLY A 877 2.36 29.38 -25.34
C GLY A 877 1.11 29.27 -26.23
N ALA A 878 0.55 28.07 -26.37
CA ALA A 878 -0.76 27.93 -27.02
C ALA A 878 -1.87 28.48 -26.11
N GLY A 879 -2.94 29.04 -26.70
CA GLY A 879 -4.15 29.38 -25.95
C GLY A 879 -4.79 28.12 -25.35
N ALA A 880 -5.45 28.25 -24.19
CA ALA A 880 -6.09 27.11 -23.55
C ALA A 880 -7.33 26.66 -24.34
N ASN A 881 -7.61 25.36 -24.35
CA ASN A 881 -8.76 24.82 -25.08
C ASN A 881 -10.08 25.40 -24.51
N LYS A 882 -10.85 26.06 -25.39
CA LYS A 882 -12.11 26.73 -25.04
C LYS A 882 -13.11 25.77 -24.40
N GLU A 883 -13.30 24.59 -24.96
CA GLU A 883 -14.24 23.59 -24.45
C GLU A 883 -13.84 23.10 -23.05
N SER A 884 -12.53 22.94 -22.80
CA SER A 884 -11.98 22.52 -21.51
C SER A 884 -12.20 23.58 -20.43
N VAL A 885 -11.81 24.83 -20.69
CA VAL A 885 -11.97 25.94 -19.72
C VAL A 885 -13.45 26.15 -19.37
N ASN A 886 -14.32 26.17 -20.37
CA ASN A 886 -15.77 26.32 -20.17
C ASN A 886 -16.38 25.13 -19.43
N GLY A 887 -15.92 23.91 -19.74
CA GLY A 887 -16.36 22.68 -19.07
C GLY A 887 -15.99 22.66 -17.58
N ILE A 888 -14.74 23.00 -17.24
CA ILE A 888 -14.26 23.07 -15.86
C ILE A 888 -15.05 24.14 -15.07
N ALA A 889 -15.22 25.33 -15.64
CA ALA A 889 -15.96 26.41 -14.99
C ALA A 889 -17.45 26.05 -14.78
N GLY A 890 -18.07 25.38 -15.76
CA GLY A 890 -19.43 24.87 -15.67
C GLY A 890 -19.60 23.77 -14.62
N ALA A 891 -18.65 22.85 -14.52
CA ALA A 891 -18.65 21.80 -13.51
C ALA A 891 -18.52 22.37 -12.09
N ILE A 892 -17.59 23.30 -11.87
CA ILE A 892 -17.43 24.02 -10.60
C ILE A 892 -18.73 24.73 -10.20
N LYS A 893 -19.39 25.41 -11.15
CA LYS A 893 -20.71 26.02 -10.92
C LYS A 893 -21.77 24.99 -10.54
N GLY A 894 -21.83 23.86 -11.23
CA GLY A 894 -22.76 22.77 -10.90
C GLY A 894 -22.57 22.24 -9.48
N ILE A 895 -21.32 22.01 -9.06
CA ILE A 895 -20.97 21.55 -7.72
C ILE A 895 -21.39 22.58 -6.66
N VAL A 896 -21.09 23.86 -6.88
CA VAL A 896 -21.43 24.93 -5.92
C VAL A 896 -22.94 25.13 -5.79
N GLU A 897 -23.69 25.09 -6.90
CA GLU A 897 -25.15 25.18 -6.88
C GLU A 897 -25.83 23.94 -6.30
N ALA A 898 -25.21 22.76 -6.43
CA ALA A 898 -25.66 21.55 -5.73
C ALA A 898 -25.40 21.64 -4.23
N ALA A 899 -24.21 22.11 -3.82
CA ALA A 899 -23.83 22.29 -2.42
C ALA A 899 -24.76 23.28 -1.70
N LYS A 900 -25.20 24.37 -2.36
CA LYS A 900 -26.17 25.33 -1.81
C LYS A 900 -27.55 24.73 -1.51
N LYS A 901 -27.90 23.58 -2.10
CA LYS A 901 -29.18 22.88 -1.86
C LYS A 901 -29.14 21.93 -0.67
N VAL A 902 -27.96 21.68 -0.09
CA VAL A 902 -27.77 20.83 1.08
C VAL A 902 -28.04 21.63 2.36
N GLU A 903 -28.96 21.16 3.19
CA GLU A 903 -29.34 21.81 4.45
C GLU A 903 -28.13 21.86 5.40
N GLY A 904 -27.70 23.07 5.80
CA GLY A 904 -26.52 23.29 6.66
C GLY A 904 -25.23 23.70 5.95
N VAL A 905 -25.15 23.62 4.62
CA VAL A 905 -24.01 24.13 3.85
C VAL A 905 -24.26 25.60 3.49
N LYS A 906 -23.45 26.49 4.07
CA LYS A 906 -23.58 27.94 3.89
C LYS A 906 -22.46 28.48 3.00
N PHE A 907 -22.74 28.70 1.71
CA PHE A 907 -21.81 29.35 0.78
C PHE A 907 -22.18 30.83 0.59
N GLU A 908 -21.61 31.70 1.44
CA GLU A 908 -21.75 33.16 1.39
C GLU A 908 -20.39 33.84 1.22
N PRO A 909 -19.75 33.74 0.03
CA PRO A 909 -18.43 34.30 -0.19
C PRO A 909 -18.48 35.83 -0.13
N LYS A 910 -17.60 36.43 0.68
CA LYS A 910 -17.42 37.88 0.75
C LYS A 910 -16.73 38.37 -0.52
N ALA A 911 -17.32 39.34 -1.23
CA ALA A 911 -16.70 39.94 -2.41
C ALA A 911 -15.25 40.39 -2.11
N ALA A 912 -14.32 40.07 -3.01
CA ALA A 912 -12.94 40.52 -2.90
C ALA A 912 -12.90 42.05 -3.03
N ALA A 913 -12.06 42.70 -2.22
CA ALA A 913 -11.82 44.13 -2.37
C ALA A 913 -10.95 44.38 -3.61
N ASP A 914 -11.33 45.36 -4.42
CA ASP A 914 -10.50 45.81 -5.53
C ASP A 914 -9.15 46.35 -5.00
N ALA A 915 -8.07 46.07 -5.73
CA ALA A 915 -6.75 46.60 -5.41
C ALA A 915 -6.72 48.14 -5.48
N ALA A 916 -5.97 48.76 -4.55
CA ALA A 916 -5.78 50.21 -4.51
C ALA A 916 -5.13 50.76 -5.80
N ASP A 917 -5.38 52.04 -6.11
CA ASP A 917 -4.86 52.68 -7.32
C ASP A 917 -3.33 52.59 -7.41
N GLY A 918 -2.84 52.02 -8.52
CA GLY A 918 -1.41 51.79 -8.77
C GLY A 918 -0.85 50.45 -8.25
N ALA A 919 -1.65 49.63 -7.54
CA ALA A 919 -1.24 48.35 -6.94
C ALA A 919 -1.94 47.11 -7.53
N GLY A 920 -2.53 47.22 -8.72
CA GLY A 920 -3.18 46.09 -9.40
C GLY A 920 -2.17 45.13 -10.01
N ASN A 921 -2.39 43.83 -9.84
CA ASN A 921 -1.56 42.74 -10.39
C ASN A 921 -1.78 42.52 -11.90
N LYS A 922 -1.90 43.62 -12.64
CA LYS A 922 -2.33 43.66 -14.04
C LYS A 922 -1.35 42.93 -14.97
N LYS A 923 -0.06 42.91 -14.63
CA LYS A 923 0.96 42.31 -15.48
C LYS A 923 0.87 40.78 -15.53
N ALA A 924 0.15 40.17 -14.59
CA ALA A 924 -0.21 38.76 -14.64
C ALA A 924 -0.92 38.38 -15.95
N GLY A 925 -1.58 39.34 -16.62
CA GLY A 925 -2.23 39.14 -17.92
C GLY A 925 -1.26 38.65 -19.02
N LYS A 926 0.03 38.99 -18.92
CA LYS A 926 1.03 38.57 -19.90
C LYS A 926 1.33 37.08 -19.85
N LEU A 927 1.00 36.40 -18.75
CA LEU A 927 1.07 34.94 -18.62
C LEU A 927 0.00 34.23 -19.47
N PHE A 928 -1.00 34.98 -19.96
CA PHE A 928 -2.12 34.44 -20.73
C PHE A 928 -1.98 34.64 -22.25
N GLY A 929 -0.98 35.40 -22.70
CA GLY A 929 -0.75 35.64 -24.13
C GLY A 929 -0.08 34.47 -24.85
N THR A 930 -0.17 34.45 -26.17
CA THR A 930 0.38 33.38 -27.01
C THR A 930 1.78 33.67 -27.58
N ALA A 931 2.36 34.84 -27.30
CA ALA A 931 3.69 35.24 -27.75
C ALA A 931 4.71 35.36 -26.59
N ALA A 932 6.00 35.19 -26.88
CA ALA A 932 7.06 35.30 -25.87
C ALA A 932 7.13 36.72 -25.28
N GLY A 933 6.93 36.86 -23.97
CA GLY A 933 6.95 38.17 -23.32
C GLY A 933 6.71 38.25 -21.81
N ALA A 934 6.62 37.12 -21.10
CA ALA A 934 6.47 37.13 -19.64
C ALA A 934 7.84 37.11 -18.94
N ASP A 935 8.06 38.01 -17.98
CA ASP A 935 9.24 38.05 -17.14
C ASP A 935 8.94 37.63 -15.69
N ALA A 936 9.99 37.50 -14.87
CA ALA A 936 9.86 37.10 -13.47
C ALA A 936 9.01 38.07 -12.63
N GLY A 937 8.88 39.33 -13.06
CA GLY A 937 8.00 40.32 -12.44
C GLY A 937 6.52 40.05 -12.72
N ASP A 938 6.19 39.57 -13.92
CA ASP A 938 4.81 39.22 -14.28
C ASP A 938 4.30 38.00 -13.48
N VAL A 939 5.19 37.02 -13.22
CA VAL A 939 4.93 35.87 -12.32
C VAL A 939 4.74 36.31 -10.87
N LYS A 940 5.50 37.32 -10.43
CA LYS A 940 5.38 37.88 -9.07
C LYS A 940 4.03 38.57 -8.85
N ASP A 941 3.53 39.29 -9.85
CA ASP A 941 2.20 39.92 -9.81
C ASP A 941 1.09 38.83 -9.78
N ALA A 942 1.25 37.73 -10.53
CA ALA A 942 0.33 36.60 -10.46
C ALA A 942 0.30 35.93 -9.07
N ALA A 943 1.47 35.68 -8.48
CA ALA A 943 1.57 35.14 -7.12
C ALA A 943 0.96 36.08 -6.07
N ALA A 944 1.16 37.40 -6.23
CA ALA A 944 0.56 38.40 -5.36
C ALA A 944 -0.98 38.46 -5.50
N ALA A 945 -1.54 38.22 -6.69
CA ALA A 945 -2.98 38.15 -6.90
C ALA A 945 -3.58 36.93 -6.18
N VAL A 946 -2.96 35.75 -6.33
CA VAL A 946 -3.41 34.51 -5.69
C VAL A 946 -3.30 34.61 -4.16
N GLY A 947 -2.21 35.19 -3.64
CA GLY A 947 -2.03 35.38 -2.20
C GLY A 947 -2.97 36.39 -1.56
N ALA A 948 -3.65 37.23 -2.34
CA ALA A 948 -4.54 38.28 -1.85
C ALA A 948 -6.02 37.87 -1.74
N VAL A 949 -6.38 36.65 -2.14
CA VAL A 949 -7.78 36.17 -2.17
C VAL A 949 -7.94 34.79 -1.54
N SER A 950 -9.11 34.51 -0.96
CA SER A 950 -9.42 33.20 -0.41
C SER A 950 -9.90 32.22 -1.49
N GLY A 951 -9.84 30.92 -1.21
CA GLY A 951 -10.38 29.89 -2.10
C GLY A 951 -11.87 30.08 -2.40
N GLU A 952 -12.66 30.54 -1.43
CA GLU A 952 -14.09 30.85 -1.61
C GLU A 952 -14.32 32.02 -2.57
N GLN A 953 -13.43 33.03 -2.56
CA GLN A 953 -13.48 34.18 -3.48
C GLN A 953 -13.12 33.76 -4.91
N ILE A 954 -12.12 32.91 -5.06
CA ILE A 954 -11.75 32.32 -6.36
C ILE A 954 -12.90 31.48 -6.90
N LEU A 955 -13.50 30.62 -6.07
CA LEU A 955 -14.62 29.77 -6.47
C LEU A 955 -15.82 30.61 -6.89
N ASN A 956 -16.15 31.66 -6.14
CA ASN A 956 -17.22 32.60 -6.48
C ASN A 956 -16.96 33.35 -7.79
N ALA A 957 -15.71 33.74 -8.05
CA ALA A 957 -15.30 34.40 -9.29
C ALA A 957 -15.48 33.47 -10.51
N ILE A 958 -15.11 32.18 -10.39
CA ILE A 958 -15.32 31.16 -11.43
C ILE A 958 -16.81 30.93 -11.69
N VAL A 959 -17.59 30.73 -10.62
CA VAL A 959 -19.05 30.51 -10.69
C VAL A 959 -19.76 31.70 -11.37
N THR A 960 -19.33 32.92 -11.03
CA THR A 960 -19.87 34.15 -11.61
C THR A 960 -19.52 34.28 -13.10
N ALA A 961 -18.28 33.93 -13.48
CA ALA A 961 -17.86 33.95 -14.89
C ALA A 961 -18.64 32.93 -15.72
N ALA A 962 -18.84 31.71 -15.20
CA ALA A 962 -19.65 30.67 -15.83
C ALA A 962 -21.15 31.00 -15.92
N GLY A 963 -21.61 32.12 -15.36
CA GLY A 963 -22.98 32.60 -15.41
C GLY A 963 -23.24 33.77 -16.35
N LYS A 964 -22.22 34.31 -17.03
CA LYS A 964 -22.34 35.48 -17.91
C LYS A 964 -22.06 35.11 -19.38
N ASP A 965 -22.51 35.97 -20.30
CA ASP A 965 -22.08 35.93 -21.70
C ASP A 965 -20.59 36.29 -21.80
N GLY A 966 -19.84 35.56 -22.64
CA GLY A 966 -18.38 35.73 -22.77
C GLY A 966 -17.59 34.44 -22.48
N GLN A 967 -17.75 33.44 -23.35
CA GLN A 967 -17.10 32.12 -23.26
C GLN A 967 -16.04 31.90 -24.36
N ASP A 968 -15.75 32.95 -25.12
CA ASP A 968 -14.72 32.98 -26.15
C ASP A 968 -13.44 33.58 -25.58
N GLY A 969 -12.28 33.05 -25.96
CA GLY A 969 -11.00 33.60 -25.53
C GLY A 969 -10.82 35.03 -26.01
N GLN A 970 -10.20 35.87 -25.18
CA GLN A 970 -9.84 37.24 -25.52
C GLN A 970 -8.42 37.52 -25.04
N ALA A 971 -7.71 38.45 -25.69
CA ALA A 971 -6.45 38.96 -25.17
C ALA A 971 -6.66 39.53 -23.75
N ALA A 972 -5.68 39.38 -22.86
CA ALA A 972 -5.81 39.80 -21.46
C ALA A 972 -6.25 41.27 -21.28
N GLY A 973 -5.85 42.15 -22.20
CA GLY A 973 -6.27 43.56 -22.20
C GLY A 973 -7.75 43.80 -22.50
N GLN A 974 -8.43 42.82 -23.09
CA GLN A 974 -9.83 42.88 -23.55
C GLN A 974 -10.77 41.93 -22.78
N ALA A 975 -10.20 40.96 -22.05
CA ALA A 975 -10.96 40.01 -21.25
C ALA A 975 -11.79 40.70 -20.16
N LYS A 976 -13.08 40.38 -20.10
CA LYS A 976 -14.07 40.93 -19.17
C LYS A 976 -14.30 40.04 -17.95
N ASN A 977 -13.91 38.77 -18.04
CA ASN A 977 -14.07 37.78 -16.98
C ASN A 977 -12.91 36.76 -16.99
N ALA A 978 -12.85 35.94 -15.93
CA ALA A 978 -11.80 34.94 -15.74
C ALA A 978 -11.75 33.84 -16.82
N ILE A 979 -12.87 33.49 -17.46
CA ILE A 979 -12.94 32.47 -18.52
C ILE A 979 -12.32 33.00 -19.81
N GLU A 980 -12.73 34.20 -20.26
CA GLU A 980 -12.18 34.83 -21.47
C GLU A 980 -10.65 35.02 -21.35
N ALA A 981 -10.19 35.39 -20.16
CA ALA A 981 -8.78 35.53 -19.82
C ALA A 981 -8.03 34.18 -19.83
N ALA A 982 -8.60 33.14 -19.23
CA ALA A 982 -7.96 31.82 -19.14
C ALA A 982 -7.76 31.17 -20.51
N ILE A 983 -8.77 31.25 -21.38
CA ILE A 983 -8.70 30.75 -22.77
C ILE A 983 -7.59 31.51 -23.52
N GLY A 984 -7.64 32.84 -23.51
CA GLY A 984 -6.61 33.71 -24.07
C GLY A 984 -6.48 33.63 -25.61
N ASP A 985 -6.79 34.72 -26.31
CA ASP A 985 -6.61 34.83 -27.76
C ASP A 985 -5.89 36.15 -28.09
N GLY A 986 -4.55 36.11 -28.24
CA GLY A 986 -3.73 37.26 -28.60
C GLY A 986 -2.37 37.36 -27.88
N ASP A 987 -1.62 38.43 -28.20
CA ASP A 987 -0.28 38.70 -27.67
C ASP A 987 -0.27 38.98 -26.15
N ALA A 988 0.91 38.83 -25.54
CA ALA A 988 1.13 39.13 -24.12
C ALA A 988 0.76 40.59 -23.78
N ALA A 989 -0.27 40.77 -22.95
CA ALA A 989 -0.78 42.08 -22.55
C ALA A 989 -1.09 42.16 -21.05
N ASP A 990 -0.97 43.34 -20.45
CA ASP A 990 -1.52 43.59 -19.12
C ASP A 990 -3.05 43.38 -19.13
N PHE A 991 -3.62 42.92 -18.01
CA PHE A 991 -5.07 42.86 -17.85
C PHE A 991 -5.74 44.23 -18.04
N GLY A 992 -6.89 44.22 -18.72
CA GLY A 992 -7.72 45.41 -18.96
C GLY A 992 -8.45 45.92 -17.73
N ASN A 993 -9.18 47.04 -17.87
CA ASN A 993 -9.87 47.70 -16.76
C ASN A 993 -10.83 46.80 -15.97
N ASP A 994 -11.38 45.77 -16.62
CA ASP A 994 -12.37 44.87 -16.04
C ASP A 994 -11.78 43.85 -15.06
N ILE A 995 -10.51 43.45 -15.25
CA ILE A 995 -9.83 42.42 -14.45
C ILE A 995 -8.66 42.99 -13.64
N LYS A 996 -7.97 44.04 -14.12
CA LYS A 996 -6.68 44.51 -13.59
C LYS A 996 -6.61 44.83 -12.09
N LYS A 997 -7.75 45.10 -11.44
CA LYS A 997 -7.87 45.39 -10.01
C LYS A 997 -8.50 44.25 -9.20
N LYS A 998 -9.01 43.21 -9.87
CA LYS A 998 -9.79 42.13 -9.29
C LYS A 998 -8.93 40.89 -9.14
N ASN A 999 -8.25 40.79 -8.00
CA ASN A 999 -7.34 39.68 -7.72
C ASN A 999 -8.06 38.31 -7.73
N ASP A 1000 -9.35 38.28 -7.42
CA ASP A 1000 -10.21 37.09 -7.48
C ASP A 1000 -10.42 36.62 -8.93
N GLN A 1001 -10.64 37.56 -9.87
CA GLN A 1001 -10.74 37.26 -11.30
C GLN A 1001 -9.40 36.82 -11.89
N ILE A 1002 -8.29 37.44 -11.48
CA ILE A 1002 -6.93 37.06 -11.91
C ILE A 1002 -6.59 35.64 -11.41
N ALA A 1003 -6.84 35.35 -10.13
CA ALA A 1003 -6.62 34.04 -9.54
C ALA A 1003 -7.53 32.97 -10.14
N ALA A 1004 -8.80 33.28 -10.40
CA ALA A 1004 -9.72 32.40 -11.10
C ALA A 1004 -9.23 32.06 -12.52
N ALA A 1005 -8.73 33.05 -13.27
CA ALA A 1005 -8.17 32.81 -14.60
C ALA A 1005 -6.93 31.89 -14.55
N LEU A 1006 -6.06 32.06 -13.56
CA LEU A 1006 -4.88 31.21 -13.34
C LEU A 1006 -5.27 29.76 -13.03
N VAL A 1007 -6.27 29.56 -12.15
CA VAL A 1007 -6.78 28.23 -11.79
C VAL A 1007 -7.41 27.54 -13.00
N LEU A 1008 -8.23 28.27 -13.75
CA LEU A 1008 -8.87 27.74 -14.96
C LEU A 1008 -7.84 27.38 -16.04
N ARG A 1009 -6.79 28.17 -16.21
CA ARG A 1009 -5.72 27.90 -17.18
C ARG A 1009 -4.80 26.77 -16.77
N GLY A 1010 -4.47 26.65 -15.48
CA GLY A 1010 -3.64 25.55 -14.97
C GLY A 1010 -4.36 24.20 -14.97
N GLY A 1011 -5.69 24.18 -15.06
CA GLY A 1011 -6.49 22.97 -15.16
C GLY A 1011 -6.71 22.46 -16.59
N CYS A 1012 -6.18 23.16 -17.61
CA CYS A 1012 -6.37 22.84 -19.03
C CYS A 1012 -5.10 22.40 -19.74
#